data_AF-A0AAV8S8Q9-F1
#
_entry.id   AF-A0AAV8S8Q9-F1
#
_cell.length_a   1.000
_cell.length_b   1.000
_cell.length_c   1.000
_cell.angle_alpha   90.00
_cell.angle_beta   90.00
_cell.angle_gamma   90.00
#
_symmetry.space_group_name_H-M   'P 1'
#
loop_
_entity.id
_entity.type
_entity.pdbx_description
1 polymer ?
#
loop_
_entity_poly.entity_id
_entity_poly.type
_entity_poly.pdbx_seq_one_letter_code
_entity_poly.pdbx_strand_id
1 'polypeptide(L)'
;MESRLRRQLSRTRRKADLTAILRKSWYHLRLSVRHPTRVPTWDAIVLTAASPEQAQLYDWQLKRAKRIGRIATSTVTLAVPDPEGQRIGSGAATLNAIYALAMHYQSLGVDLDLYHPDGICDQEVLSALNGGFGSSVPREGSKFEESIHPIVRFMAKKHILLLHAGGDSKRVPWANPMGKVFLPLPYLAADDPDGPVPLLFDHILAVASCARQAFKNEGGILTMTGDVLPCFDASSIVIPEDASCIVTVPITLDIASNHGVVVASKSGILMESDKVCLVNNLLQKPKVEELIKNQAILDDGRALLDTGIIAAKGKAWVELVSLAWSCQPSIEELLKRKKEMSLYEDLVAAWVPAKHEWLQARPMGKELVKRLGKHRMFSYFDYDLLFLHFGTSSEVLDHLSEASPELVGRRHLCSIPATTVSDIAASAVVLSSKIEPGISVGEDSLIYDSSISGGIQIGSQSVVVGINIPEEIVNFTKSSFRFMLPDRHCLWEVPLVKREERVLVYCGLHDNPKNSLTIGGTFCGKPWDRVLHDLSIQERDLWNSQDVQEMCLWNAKIFPILSYSEMLNLASWLMGLCDLKSEYFLHLWKSSPRVSLEELHRSIDFSKMCTGSSNHQADLAAGIVKACINYGILGRNLSQLCQEILQKETSGFQICKDFLDLCPKLHEQNSKILPRSRAYQVEVDLLQVCGDEKTASQMEDKIWTAVADETASAVRYGFREHLLGLPGSKHTSSQNNHFDSSLDQSFQPRRVKVELPVRVDFVGGWSDTPPWSLERGGCVLNMAISLEGCLPIGTIIETTKEAGVLMNDDAGNELFVDNLASVAPPFDSNDPFRLVKSSLLVTDIIYGSILSSMGLKIKTWSNVPRGSGLGTSSILAAAVVKGLLRISDGDESNENVARLVLVLEQLMGTGGGWQDQIGGLYPGIKFTASFPGVPLRLQVIPLMASSKLISELQQRLLVVFTGQVRLAHQVLQKVVTRYLRRDNLLVSSIKRLAELAKVGREALMNCDVDELGDIMLEAWRLHQELDPYCSNEFVDRIFAISDPYCCGYKLVGAGGGGFALLLAKDAHSGKELKHKLEEDSSFNVKFYSWNIHLEN
;
A
#
# COMPACT_ATOMS: atom_id res chain seq x y z
N MET A 1 -28.29 -2.17 -32.59
CA MET A 1 -26.83 -2.40 -32.73
C MET A 1 -26.06 -1.66 -31.62
N GLU A 2 -26.48 -0.46 -31.23
CA GLU A 2 -25.95 0.31 -30.07
C GLU A 2 -26.10 -0.37 -28.70
N SER A 3 -27.14 -1.19 -28.46
CA SER A 3 -27.28 -1.94 -27.20
C SER A 3 -26.31 -3.13 -27.08
N ARG A 4 -25.84 -3.67 -28.22
CA ARG A 4 -24.79 -4.70 -28.27
C ARG A 4 -23.40 -4.08 -28.11
N LEU A 5 -23.16 -2.88 -28.66
CA LEU A 5 -21.92 -2.14 -28.40
C LEU A 5 -21.82 -1.69 -26.94
N ARG A 6 -22.90 -1.19 -26.31
CA ARG A 6 -22.93 -0.89 -24.87
C ARG A 6 -22.74 -2.13 -24.00
N ARG A 7 -23.25 -3.30 -24.41
CA ARG A 7 -23.02 -4.58 -23.69
C ARG A 7 -21.61 -5.15 -23.90
N GLN A 8 -20.97 -4.91 -25.04
CA GLN A 8 -19.57 -5.28 -25.26
C GLN A 8 -18.60 -4.33 -24.54
N LEU A 9 -18.83 -3.01 -24.60
CA LEU A 9 -18.09 -2.01 -23.82
C LEU A 9 -18.30 -2.20 -22.30
N SER A 10 -19.50 -2.61 -21.88
CA SER A 10 -19.79 -2.97 -20.50
C SER A 10 -19.09 -4.26 -20.06
N ARG A 11 -18.90 -5.26 -20.93
CA ARG A 11 -18.21 -6.51 -20.55
C ARG A 11 -16.71 -6.33 -20.38
N THR A 12 -16.08 -5.42 -21.13
CA THR A 12 -14.65 -5.07 -20.92
C THR A 12 -14.44 -4.08 -19.77
N ARG A 13 -15.43 -3.24 -19.42
CA ARG A 13 -15.37 -2.33 -18.24
C ARG A 13 -15.81 -2.95 -16.89
N ARG A 14 -16.32 -4.20 -16.82
CA ARG A 14 -17.03 -4.73 -15.63
C ARG A 14 -16.36 -5.83 -14.80
N LYS A 15 -15.13 -6.25 -15.06
CA LYS A 15 -14.33 -6.75 -13.93
C LYS A 15 -13.77 -5.48 -13.31
N ALA A 16 -14.39 -5.02 -12.22
CA ALA A 16 -13.78 -4.00 -11.37
C ALA A 16 -12.30 -4.34 -11.26
N ASP A 17 -11.40 -3.39 -11.60
CA ASP A 17 -9.97 -3.64 -11.54
C ASP A 17 -9.61 -3.88 -10.07
N LEU A 18 -9.65 -5.15 -9.68
CA LEU A 18 -9.39 -5.63 -8.33
C LEU A 18 -8.03 -5.10 -7.84
N THR A 19 -7.08 -4.96 -8.76
CA THR A 19 -5.77 -4.36 -8.54
C THR A 19 -5.90 -2.90 -8.12
N ALA A 20 -6.66 -2.09 -8.86
CA ALA A 20 -6.90 -0.68 -8.52
C ALA A 20 -7.63 -0.51 -7.18
N ILE A 21 -8.69 -1.30 -6.93
CA ILE A 21 -9.44 -1.26 -5.66
C ILE A 21 -8.52 -1.59 -4.48
N LEU A 22 -7.75 -2.68 -4.58
CA LEU A 22 -6.83 -3.08 -3.53
C LEU A 22 -5.72 -2.04 -3.35
N ARG A 23 -5.13 -1.50 -4.43
CA ARG A 23 -4.14 -0.42 -4.33
C ARG A 23 -4.69 0.81 -3.62
N LYS A 24 -5.93 1.21 -3.92
CA LYS A 24 -6.63 2.32 -3.24
C LYS A 24 -6.78 2.04 -1.73
N SER A 25 -7.26 0.84 -1.39
CA SER A 25 -7.44 0.43 0.01
C SER A 25 -6.11 0.34 0.78
N TRP A 26 -5.07 -0.23 0.16
CA TRP A 26 -3.73 -0.34 0.75
C TRP A 26 -3.08 1.02 0.98
N TYR A 27 -3.28 1.93 0.04
CA TYR A 27 -2.85 3.31 0.20
C TYR A 27 -3.48 3.97 1.43
N HIS A 28 -4.81 3.86 1.54
CA HIS A 28 -5.56 4.45 2.65
C HIS A 28 -5.08 3.89 3.99
N LEU A 29 -4.86 2.57 4.09
CA LEU A 29 -4.30 1.93 5.28
C LEU A 29 -2.92 2.47 5.65
N ARG A 30 -2.01 2.58 4.66
CA ARG A 30 -0.65 3.08 4.90
C ARG A 30 -0.66 4.52 5.40
N LEU A 31 -1.54 5.36 4.84
CA LEU A 31 -1.72 6.73 5.32
C LEU A 31 -2.30 6.76 6.74
N SER A 32 -3.33 5.97 7.03
CA SER A 32 -3.95 5.96 8.36
C SER A 32 -2.99 5.47 9.45
N VAL A 33 -2.09 4.55 9.10
CA VAL A 33 -1.07 4.05 10.03
C VAL A 33 0.06 5.05 10.23
N ARG A 34 0.56 5.70 9.16
CA ARG A 34 1.68 6.65 9.24
C ARG A 34 1.27 8.01 9.78
N HIS A 35 0.06 8.46 9.47
CA HIS A 35 -0.46 9.79 9.79
C HIS A 35 -1.91 9.74 10.30
N PRO A 36 -2.15 9.13 11.48
CA PRO A 36 -3.50 8.95 12.02
C PRO A 36 -4.24 10.27 12.30
N THR A 37 -3.53 11.40 12.40
CA THR A 37 -4.11 12.74 12.54
C THR A 37 -4.74 13.26 11.25
N ARG A 38 -4.28 12.79 10.09
CA ARG A 38 -4.85 13.17 8.77
C ARG A 38 -5.91 12.19 8.33
N VAL A 39 -5.64 10.90 8.48
CA VAL A 39 -6.56 9.81 8.12
C VAL A 39 -6.82 8.99 9.37
N PRO A 40 -8.02 9.10 9.98
CA PRO A 40 -8.32 8.38 11.20
C PRO A 40 -8.16 6.86 11.05
N THR A 41 -7.48 6.24 12.02
CA THR A 41 -7.36 4.79 12.15
C THR A 41 -8.41 4.24 13.12
N TRP A 42 -8.45 2.91 13.28
CA TRP A 42 -9.26 2.23 14.29
C TRP A 42 -8.68 2.45 15.71
N ASP A 43 -9.55 2.63 16.71
CA ASP A 43 -9.15 2.72 18.11
C ASP A 43 -8.74 1.34 18.65
N ALA A 44 -9.43 0.28 18.22
CA ALA A 44 -9.03 -1.10 18.48
C ALA A 44 -9.33 -2.05 17.31
N ILE A 45 -8.52 -3.09 17.18
CA ILE A 45 -8.70 -4.23 16.29
C ILE A 45 -8.75 -5.49 17.16
N VAL A 46 -9.86 -6.22 17.09
CA VAL A 46 -10.11 -7.40 17.92
C VAL A 46 -10.32 -8.62 17.03
N LEU A 47 -9.67 -9.74 17.35
CA LEU A 47 -9.87 -11.02 16.67
C LEU A 47 -10.52 -12.00 17.64
N THR A 48 -11.58 -12.70 17.21
CA THR A 48 -12.08 -13.84 17.99
C THR A 48 -11.23 -15.08 17.73
N ALA A 49 -11.04 -15.92 18.75
CA ALA A 49 -10.30 -17.17 18.69
C ALA A 49 -11.11 -18.32 19.33
N ALA A 50 -10.90 -19.55 18.87
CA ALA A 50 -11.61 -20.74 19.38
C ALA A 50 -11.07 -21.21 20.73
N SER A 51 -9.78 -20.97 21.01
CA SER A 51 -9.12 -21.40 22.25
C SER A 51 -8.06 -20.40 22.71
N PRO A 52 -7.63 -20.45 23.98
CA PRO A 52 -6.54 -19.62 24.49
C PRO A 52 -5.22 -19.78 23.72
N GLU A 53 -4.90 -20.98 23.26
CA GLU A 53 -3.68 -21.26 22.48
C GLU A 53 -3.76 -20.59 21.09
N GLN A 54 -4.92 -20.64 20.44
CA GLN A 54 -5.13 -19.91 19.19
C GLN A 54 -5.09 -18.38 19.40
N ALA A 55 -5.60 -17.89 20.52
CA ALA A 55 -5.50 -16.46 20.85
C ALA A 55 -4.03 -16.01 20.98
N GLN A 56 -3.16 -16.82 21.60
CA GLN A 56 -1.73 -16.52 21.69
C GLN A 56 -1.06 -16.39 20.31
N LEU A 57 -1.40 -17.29 19.37
CA LEU A 57 -0.95 -17.19 17.98
C LEU A 57 -1.43 -15.89 17.32
N TYR A 58 -2.70 -15.54 17.50
CA TYR A 58 -3.27 -14.34 16.89
C TYR A 58 -2.66 -13.07 17.48
N ASP A 59 -2.38 -13.05 18.78
CA ASP A 59 -1.63 -11.97 19.42
C ASP A 59 -0.21 -11.84 18.86
N TRP A 60 0.47 -12.95 18.56
CA TRP A 60 1.77 -12.92 17.89
C TRP A 60 1.66 -12.29 16.48
N GLN A 61 0.65 -12.66 15.70
CA GLN A 61 0.41 -12.07 14.37
C GLN A 61 0.04 -10.59 14.45
N LEU A 62 -0.76 -10.18 15.44
CA LEU A 62 -1.12 -8.78 15.67
C LEU A 62 0.11 -7.94 16.05
N LYS A 63 0.98 -8.46 16.92
CA LYS A 63 2.26 -7.83 17.26
C LYS A 63 3.18 -7.72 16.05
N ARG A 64 3.23 -8.75 15.21
CA ARG A 64 3.94 -8.71 13.92
C ARG A 64 3.40 -7.61 13.03
N ALA A 65 2.08 -7.56 12.79
CA ALA A 65 1.41 -6.55 11.97
C ALA A 65 1.68 -5.11 12.45
N LYS A 66 1.70 -4.87 13.77
CA LYS A 66 2.14 -3.59 14.36
C LYS A 66 3.60 -3.28 14.05
N ARG A 67 4.51 -4.24 14.25
CA ARG A 67 5.95 -4.07 14.01
C ARG A 67 6.26 -3.68 12.57
N ILE A 68 5.59 -4.30 11.60
CA ILE A 68 5.78 -4.02 10.17
C ILE A 68 4.94 -2.84 9.66
N GLY A 69 4.27 -2.09 10.54
CA GLY A 69 3.53 -0.88 10.18
C GLY A 69 2.24 -1.12 9.38
N ARG A 70 1.54 -2.26 9.60
CA ARG A 70 0.18 -2.51 9.09
C ARG A 70 -0.91 -2.01 10.05
N ILE A 71 -0.57 -1.85 11.33
CA ILE A 71 -1.45 -1.34 12.38
C ILE A 71 -0.75 -0.17 13.06
N ALA A 72 -1.47 0.92 13.33
CA ALA A 72 -0.93 2.07 14.03
C ALA A 72 -0.49 1.70 15.45
N THR A 73 0.59 2.31 15.92
CA THR A 73 1.10 2.10 17.28
C THR A 73 0.09 2.51 18.35
N SER A 74 -0.77 3.48 18.05
CA SER A 74 -1.87 3.95 18.91
C SER A 74 -3.09 3.01 18.95
N THR A 75 -3.25 2.11 17.97
CA THR A 75 -4.41 1.21 17.89
C THR A 75 -4.25 0.05 18.88
N VAL A 76 -5.25 -0.20 19.72
CA VAL A 76 -5.28 -1.36 20.61
C VAL A 76 -5.52 -2.64 19.80
N THR A 77 -4.86 -3.75 20.15
CA THR A 77 -5.01 -5.04 19.47
C THR A 77 -5.24 -6.13 20.48
N LEU A 78 -6.23 -6.99 20.26
CA LEU A 78 -6.60 -8.04 21.20
C LEU A 78 -7.09 -9.29 20.48
N ALA A 79 -6.53 -10.47 20.78
CA ALA A 79 -7.15 -11.75 20.46
C ALA A 79 -7.99 -12.26 21.64
N VAL A 80 -9.27 -12.54 21.41
CA VAL A 80 -10.23 -12.95 22.45
C VAL A 80 -10.66 -14.40 22.21
N PRO A 81 -10.26 -15.35 23.07
CA PRO A 81 -10.71 -16.73 22.95
C PRO A 81 -12.16 -16.89 23.44
N ASP A 82 -12.82 -17.91 22.91
CA ASP A 82 -14.04 -18.44 23.51
C ASP A 82 -13.72 -18.93 24.95
N PRO A 83 -14.57 -18.63 25.95
CA PRO A 83 -14.28 -18.95 27.34
C PRO A 83 -14.11 -20.46 27.56
N GLU A 84 -13.14 -20.85 28.38
CA GLU A 84 -12.77 -22.25 28.65
C GLU A 84 -12.42 -23.08 27.39
N GLY A 85 -12.19 -22.44 26.23
CA GLY A 85 -11.99 -23.12 24.95
C GLY A 85 -13.24 -23.84 24.43
N GLN A 86 -14.42 -23.49 24.95
CA GLN A 86 -15.70 -24.07 24.56
C GLN A 86 -16.47 -23.12 23.64
N ARG A 87 -16.92 -23.64 22.50
CA ARG A 87 -17.57 -22.82 21.47
C ARG A 87 -18.88 -22.20 21.95
N ILE A 88 -18.98 -20.87 21.89
CA ILE A 88 -20.18 -20.11 22.29
C ILE A 88 -20.98 -19.55 21.10
N GLY A 89 -20.46 -19.71 19.88
CA GLY A 89 -21.06 -19.20 18.65
C GLY A 89 -20.68 -17.74 18.35
N SER A 90 -20.77 -17.33 17.09
CA SER A 90 -20.25 -16.03 16.62
C SER A 90 -20.89 -14.83 17.30
N GLY A 91 -22.20 -14.87 17.58
CA GLY A 91 -22.89 -13.78 18.25
C GLY A 91 -22.45 -13.59 19.70
N ALA A 92 -22.26 -14.69 20.44
CA ALA A 92 -21.77 -14.61 21.82
C ALA A 92 -20.28 -14.22 21.85
N ALA A 93 -19.49 -14.71 20.89
CA ALA A 93 -18.10 -14.29 20.71
C ALA A 93 -17.99 -12.78 20.45
N THR A 94 -18.91 -12.16 19.70
CA THR A 94 -18.99 -10.69 19.53
C THR A 94 -19.17 -9.98 20.86
N LEU A 95 -20.14 -10.40 21.69
CA LEU A 95 -20.39 -9.78 22.99
C LEU A 95 -19.20 -9.99 23.95
N ASN A 96 -18.62 -11.19 23.96
CA ASN A 96 -17.43 -11.50 24.76
C ASN A 96 -16.23 -10.65 24.35
N ALA A 97 -16.02 -10.44 23.05
CA ALA A 97 -14.95 -9.60 22.51
C ALA A 97 -15.10 -8.13 22.93
N ILE A 98 -16.31 -7.58 22.87
CA ILE A 98 -16.60 -6.21 23.32
C ILE A 98 -16.33 -6.07 24.83
N TYR A 99 -16.77 -7.06 25.63
CA TYR A 99 -16.52 -7.08 27.07
C TYR A 99 -15.02 -7.17 27.39
N ALA A 100 -14.30 -8.09 26.76
CA ALA A 100 -12.87 -8.27 26.97
C ALA A 100 -12.08 -7.00 26.61
N LEU A 101 -12.47 -6.31 25.54
CA LEU A 101 -11.88 -5.03 25.17
C LEU A 101 -12.17 -3.93 26.22
N ALA A 102 -13.40 -3.86 26.73
CA ALA A 102 -13.75 -2.92 27.79
C ALA A 102 -12.94 -3.17 29.08
N MET A 103 -12.78 -4.43 29.48
CA MET A 103 -11.93 -4.82 30.61
C MET A 103 -10.46 -4.50 30.37
N HIS A 104 -9.96 -4.69 29.14
CA HIS A 104 -8.60 -4.34 28.78
C HIS A 104 -8.35 -2.83 28.93
N TYR A 105 -9.27 -1.98 28.44
CA TYR A 105 -9.18 -0.54 28.65
C TYR A 105 -9.21 -0.16 30.13
N GLN A 106 -10.05 -0.81 30.94
CA GLN A 106 -10.06 -0.56 32.38
C GLN A 106 -8.72 -0.93 33.05
N SER A 107 -8.08 -2.02 32.61
CA SER A 107 -6.77 -2.44 33.13
C SER A 107 -5.62 -1.49 32.77
N LEU A 108 -5.76 -0.71 31.69
CA LEU A 108 -4.78 0.29 31.27
C LEU A 108 -4.85 1.58 32.11
N GLY A 109 -5.68 1.62 33.15
CA GLY A 109 -5.77 2.78 34.05
C GLY A 109 -6.35 4.02 33.37
N VAL A 110 -7.22 3.84 32.37
CA VAL A 110 -7.92 4.95 31.72
C VAL A 110 -8.70 5.72 32.78
N ASP A 111 -8.38 7.00 32.94
CA ASP A 111 -8.98 7.87 33.94
C ASP A 111 -10.46 8.11 33.60
N LEU A 112 -11.35 7.39 34.28
CA LEU A 112 -12.80 7.41 34.01
C LEU A 112 -13.47 8.66 34.59
N ASP A 113 -12.76 9.42 35.44
CA ASP A 113 -13.28 10.57 36.20
C ASP A 113 -13.20 11.91 35.44
N LEU A 114 -12.53 11.96 34.28
CA LEU A 114 -12.51 13.14 33.39
C LEU A 114 -13.82 13.35 32.60
N TYR A 115 -14.86 12.57 32.85
CA TYR A 115 -16.15 12.63 32.15
C TYR A 115 -17.31 13.02 33.08
N HIS A 116 -17.16 14.11 33.84
CA HIS A 116 -18.28 14.78 34.53
C HIS A 116 -19.10 15.66 33.54
N PRO A 117 -20.42 15.88 33.74
CA PRO A 117 -21.30 16.53 32.74
C PRO A 117 -21.09 18.04 32.55
N ASP A 118 -20.39 18.71 33.47
CA ASP A 118 -20.21 20.16 33.41
C ASP A 118 -18.73 20.47 33.16
N GLY A 119 -18.45 20.94 31.94
CA GLY A 119 -17.09 21.22 31.51
C GLY A 119 -16.44 22.33 32.34
N ILE A 120 -15.28 22.03 32.91
CA ILE A 120 -14.17 22.97 33.08
C ILE A 120 -12.88 22.21 32.74
N CYS A 121 -12.15 22.78 31.79
CA CYS A 121 -10.83 22.38 31.35
C CYS A 121 -9.81 22.68 32.46
N ASP A 122 -9.01 21.70 32.86
CA ASP A 122 -7.72 21.99 33.48
C ASP A 122 -6.58 21.68 32.51
N GLN A 123 -5.83 22.74 32.30
CA GLN A 123 -4.65 22.92 31.47
C GLN A 123 -3.51 22.04 31.96
N GLU A 124 -3.05 21.13 31.11
CA GLU A 124 -1.64 21.01 30.74
C GLU A 124 -1.62 20.18 29.44
N VAL A 125 -0.90 20.65 28.41
CA VAL A 125 -0.89 20.15 27.02
C VAL A 125 -2.01 20.69 26.13
N LEU A 126 -1.96 21.99 25.81
CA LEU A 126 -2.16 22.57 24.45
C LEU A 126 -2.22 24.10 24.53
N SER A 127 -1.06 24.74 24.59
CA SER A 127 -0.92 26.14 24.18
C SER A 127 -0.69 26.19 22.67
N ALA A 128 -1.75 26.44 21.91
CA ALA A 128 -1.79 27.37 20.76
C ALA A 128 -3.05 27.13 19.92
N LEU A 129 -3.72 28.23 19.55
CA LEU A 129 -4.79 28.34 18.55
C LEU A 129 -6.23 28.10 19.06
N ASN A 130 -6.84 29.12 19.67
CA ASN A 130 -7.67 30.08 18.93
C ASN A 130 -8.47 30.99 19.85
N GLY A 131 -8.55 32.26 19.46
CA GLY A 131 -9.45 33.25 20.05
C GLY A 131 -10.83 33.21 19.40
N GLY A 132 -11.85 33.46 20.23
CA GLY A 132 -12.93 34.38 19.90
C GLY A 132 -14.28 33.81 19.44
N PHE A 133 -15.23 33.80 20.40
CA PHE A 133 -16.69 34.09 20.32
C PHE A 133 -17.55 33.38 19.24
N GLY A 134 -18.76 32.84 19.50
CA GLY A 134 -19.66 32.88 20.65
C GLY A 134 -21.12 32.79 20.12
N SER A 135 -21.93 31.87 20.66
CA SER A 135 -23.35 32.06 21.04
C SER A 135 -24.05 30.71 21.20
N SER A 136 -24.65 30.53 22.36
CA SER A 136 -25.36 29.34 22.83
C SER A 136 -26.87 29.53 22.66
N VAL A 137 -27.54 28.46 22.22
CA VAL A 137 -28.99 28.25 22.42
C VAL A 137 -29.12 26.91 23.15
N PRO A 138 -29.78 26.83 24.32
CA PRO A 138 -29.86 25.60 25.08
C PRO A 138 -30.91 24.66 24.47
N ARG A 139 -30.51 23.44 24.09
CA ARG A 139 -31.44 22.34 23.77
C ARG A 139 -31.61 21.44 24.99
N GLU A 140 -32.86 21.30 25.42
CA GLU A 140 -33.32 20.37 26.45
C GLU A 140 -32.92 18.94 26.12
N GLY A 141 -32.11 18.32 26.97
CA GLY A 141 -31.60 16.96 26.75
C GLY A 141 -30.99 16.30 27.99
N SER A 142 -31.43 16.63 29.21
CA SER A 142 -30.79 16.16 30.46
C SER A 142 -31.66 15.19 31.28
N LYS A 143 -32.03 14.04 30.70
CA LYS A 143 -32.60 12.92 31.48
C LYS A 143 -32.09 11.52 31.12
N PHE A 144 -31.25 11.36 30.09
CA PHE A 144 -30.76 10.03 29.65
C PHE A 144 -29.32 9.70 30.09
N GLU A 145 -28.54 10.69 30.54
CA GLU A 145 -27.09 10.51 30.79
C GLU A 145 -26.71 10.02 32.20
N GLU A 146 -27.62 10.05 33.18
CA GLU A 146 -27.27 9.79 34.60
C GLU A 146 -27.14 8.30 34.99
N SER A 147 -27.44 7.33 34.12
CA SER A 147 -27.47 5.90 34.48
C SER A 147 -26.53 4.97 33.69
N ILE A 148 -25.62 5.51 32.88
CA ILE A 148 -24.73 4.70 32.01
C ILE A 148 -23.39 4.46 32.72
N HIS A 149 -22.94 3.20 32.78
CA HIS A 149 -21.67 2.84 33.41
C HIS A 149 -20.48 3.58 32.74
N PRO A 150 -19.49 4.10 33.49
CA PRO A 150 -18.40 4.93 32.93
C PRO A 150 -17.68 4.29 31.73
N ILE A 151 -17.40 2.98 31.80
CA ILE A 151 -16.76 2.25 30.68
C ILE A 151 -17.60 2.24 29.40
N VAL A 152 -18.93 2.22 29.52
CA VAL A 152 -19.84 2.26 28.36
C VAL A 152 -19.77 3.65 27.72
N ARG A 153 -19.71 4.72 28.52
CA ARG A 153 -19.54 6.10 28.03
C ARG A 153 -18.19 6.27 27.32
N PHE A 154 -17.14 5.64 27.83
CA PHE A 154 -15.83 5.63 27.18
C PHE A 154 -15.85 4.89 25.84
N MET A 155 -16.38 3.66 25.83
CA MET A 155 -16.49 2.82 24.63
C MET A 155 -17.41 3.43 23.57
N ALA A 156 -18.41 4.23 23.96
CA ALA A 156 -19.32 4.93 23.05
C ALA A 156 -18.62 5.85 22.05
N LYS A 157 -17.40 6.31 22.35
CA LYS A 157 -16.59 7.19 21.49
C LYS A 157 -15.53 6.44 20.68
N LYS A 158 -15.44 5.12 20.82
CA LYS A 158 -14.39 4.30 20.19
C LYS A 158 -14.87 3.66 18.90
N HIS A 159 -13.94 3.50 17.96
CA HIS A 159 -14.13 2.87 16.66
C HIS A 159 -13.42 1.52 16.66
N ILE A 160 -14.21 0.45 16.61
CA ILE A 160 -13.72 -0.90 16.81
C ILE A 160 -13.85 -1.70 15.52
N LEU A 161 -12.76 -2.34 15.08
CA LEU A 161 -12.80 -3.39 14.07
C LEU A 161 -12.80 -4.75 14.77
N LEU A 162 -13.82 -5.57 14.53
CA LEU A 162 -13.90 -6.94 15.02
C LEU A 162 -13.82 -7.92 13.86
N LEU A 163 -12.86 -8.84 13.89
CA LEU A 163 -12.72 -9.91 12.91
C LEU A 163 -13.06 -11.26 13.54
N HIS A 164 -14.03 -11.96 12.97
CA HIS A 164 -14.33 -13.33 13.37
C HIS A 164 -13.33 -14.30 12.75
N ALA A 165 -12.39 -14.79 13.56
CA ALA A 165 -11.34 -15.73 13.12
C ALA A 165 -11.38 -17.08 13.87
N GLY A 166 -12.16 -17.19 14.95
CA GLY A 166 -12.16 -18.32 15.89
C GLY A 166 -12.89 -19.60 15.45
N GLY A 167 -12.71 -20.04 14.20
CA GLY A 167 -13.22 -21.34 13.75
C GLY A 167 -12.10 -22.37 13.55
N ASP A 168 -12.39 -23.66 13.81
CA ASP A 168 -11.46 -24.80 13.65
C ASP A 168 -10.90 -24.99 12.22
N SER A 169 -11.32 -24.17 11.24
CA SER A 169 -10.82 -24.16 9.85
C SER A 169 -10.74 -25.55 9.20
N LYS A 170 -11.65 -26.47 9.57
CA LYS A 170 -11.54 -27.90 9.24
C LYS A 170 -11.46 -28.21 7.75
N ARG A 171 -11.94 -27.31 6.87
CA ARG A 171 -11.92 -27.48 5.40
C ARG A 171 -10.67 -26.91 4.71
N VAL A 172 -9.78 -26.28 5.49
CA VAL A 172 -8.44 -25.83 5.04
C VAL A 172 -7.42 -26.29 6.09
N PRO A 173 -7.21 -27.61 6.23
CA PRO A 173 -6.50 -28.17 7.38
C PRO A 173 -5.04 -27.71 7.48
N TRP A 174 -4.37 -27.46 6.35
CA TRP A 174 -3.00 -26.94 6.30
C TRP A 174 -2.88 -25.49 6.80
N ALA A 175 -3.98 -24.70 6.76
CA ALA A 175 -4.00 -23.32 7.24
C ALA A 175 -4.43 -23.21 8.71
N ASN A 176 -4.90 -24.31 9.32
CA ASN A 176 -5.31 -24.31 10.72
C ASN A 176 -4.17 -23.85 11.67
N PRO A 177 -2.93 -24.35 11.55
CA PRO A 177 -1.84 -23.93 12.43
C PRO A 177 -1.52 -22.44 12.39
N MET A 178 -1.70 -21.78 11.24
CA MET A 178 -1.46 -20.33 11.08
C MET A 178 -2.70 -19.47 11.35
N GLY A 179 -3.89 -20.07 11.31
CA GLY A 179 -5.17 -19.38 11.30
C GLY A 179 -5.58 -18.93 9.90
N LYS A 180 -6.83 -19.21 9.52
CA LYS A 180 -7.33 -18.94 8.17
C LYS A 180 -7.27 -17.45 7.77
N VAL A 181 -7.48 -16.53 8.70
CA VAL A 181 -7.34 -15.09 8.42
C VAL A 181 -5.91 -14.69 8.04
N PHE A 182 -4.92 -15.51 8.37
CA PHE A 182 -3.50 -15.28 8.07
C PHE A 182 -3.00 -16.12 6.88
N LEU A 183 -3.90 -16.57 6.00
CA LEU A 183 -3.55 -17.22 4.75
C LEU A 183 -2.60 -16.33 3.91
N PRO A 184 -1.54 -16.89 3.30
CA PRO A 184 -0.69 -16.14 2.39
C PRO A 184 -1.48 -15.79 1.13
N LEU A 185 -1.66 -14.49 0.87
CA LEU A 185 -2.38 -13.97 -0.28
C LEU A 185 -1.50 -12.91 -0.94
N PRO A 186 -0.58 -13.28 -1.85
CA PRO A 186 0.44 -12.40 -2.40
C PRO A 186 -0.11 -11.40 -3.44
N TYR A 187 -1.32 -10.89 -3.21
CA TYR A 187 -1.90 -9.80 -3.98
C TYR A 187 -1.08 -8.53 -3.75
N LEU A 188 -0.67 -7.87 -4.84
CA LEU A 188 0.22 -6.71 -4.83
C LEU A 188 1.60 -6.97 -4.21
N ALA A 189 2.02 -8.22 -4.01
CA ALA A 189 3.33 -8.53 -3.43
C ALA A 189 4.50 -8.03 -4.31
N ALA A 190 4.27 -7.91 -5.63
CA ALA A 190 5.21 -7.31 -6.57
C ALA A 190 5.48 -5.81 -6.32
N ASP A 191 4.58 -5.11 -5.62
CA ASP A 191 4.78 -3.71 -5.23
C ASP A 191 5.74 -3.57 -4.04
N ASP A 192 6.01 -4.65 -3.29
CA ASP A 192 6.92 -4.68 -2.14
C ASP A 192 7.76 -5.97 -2.10
N PRO A 193 8.63 -6.24 -3.09
CA PRO A 193 9.30 -7.53 -3.25
C PRO A 193 10.27 -7.92 -2.13
N ASP A 194 10.69 -6.96 -1.29
CA ASP A 194 11.55 -7.18 -0.12
C ASP A 194 10.76 -7.21 1.20
N GLY A 195 9.46 -6.95 1.15
CA GLY A 195 8.58 -7.01 2.32
C GLY A 195 8.08 -8.42 2.64
N PRO A 196 7.39 -8.57 3.78
CA PRO A 196 6.73 -9.84 4.11
C PRO A 196 5.63 -10.15 3.09
N VAL A 197 5.36 -11.45 2.90
CA VAL A 197 4.23 -11.93 2.09
C VAL A 197 2.93 -11.31 2.63
N PRO A 198 2.14 -10.58 1.81
CA PRO A 198 0.84 -10.09 2.23
C PRO A 198 -0.09 -11.23 2.64
N LEU A 199 -0.82 -11.03 3.74
CA LEU A 199 -1.77 -12.01 4.26
C LEU A 199 -3.21 -11.57 3.96
N LEU A 200 -4.16 -12.52 3.95
CA LEU A 200 -5.59 -12.22 3.86
C LEU A 200 -6.01 -11.14 4.89
N PHE A 201 -5.49 -11.24 6.11
CA PHE A 201 -5.66 -10.25 7.18
C PHE A 201 -5.26 -8.83 6.73
N ASP A 202 -4.13 -8.67 6.06
CA ASP A 202 -3.65 -7.35 5.63
C ASP A 202 -4.59 -6.71 4.59
N HIS A 203 -5.14 -7.53 3.69
CA HIS A 203 -6.13 -7.07 2.70
C HIS A 203 -7.47 -6.69 3.35
N ILE A 204 -7.91 -7.45 4.36
CA ILE A 204 -9.09 -7.11 5.16
C ILE A 204 -8.85 -5.79 5.90
N LEU A 205 -7.69 -5.59 6.52
CA LEU A 205 -7.33 -4.33 7.16
C LEU A 205 -7.34 -3.17 6.16
N ALA A 206 -6.85 -3.39 4.94
CA ALA A 206 -6.84 -2.37 3.90
C ALA A 206 -8.26 -1.88 3.57
N VAL A 207 -9.17 -2.82 3.30
CA VAL A 207 -10.58 -2.50 3.00
C VAL A 207 -11.28 -1.88 4.21
N ALA A 208 -11.08 -2.46 5.40
CA ALA A 208 -11.67 -1.95 6.64
C ALA A 208 -11.18 -0.54 6.97
N SER A 209 -9.93 -0.18 6.65
CA SER A 209 -9.42 1.17 6.86
C SER A 209 -10.23 2.22 6.09
N CYS A 210 -10.70 1.90 4.88
CA CYS A 210 -11.57 2.79 4.11
C CYS A 210 -12.97 2.87 4.71
N ALA A 211 -13.51 1.73 5.16
CA ALA A 211 -14.82 1.65 5.82
C ALA A 211 -14.90 2.47 7.12
N ARG A 212 -13.77 2.70 7.80
CA ARG A 212 -13.69 3.53 9.03
C ARG A 212 -14.30 4.92 8.83
N GLN A 213 -14.23 5.48 7.62
CA GLN A 213 -14.78 6.81 7.31
C GLN A 213 -16.30 6.89 7.51
N ALA A 214 -17.02 5.78 7.34
CA ALA A 214 -18.48 5.73 7.48
C ALA A 214 -18.98 6.07 8.89
N PHE A 215 -18.12 5.95 9.90
CA PHE A 215 -18.42 6.27 11.29
C PHE A 215 -18.25 7.76 11.63
N LYS A 216 -17.57 8.54 10.78
CA LYS A 216 -17.26 9.95 11.04
C LYS A 216 -16.62 10.11 12.44
N ASN A 217 -17.21 10.99 13.27
CA ASN A 217 -16.80 11.28 14.65
C ASN A 217 -17.62 10.52 15.71
N GLU A 218 -18.54 9.64 15.30
CA GLU A 218 -19.35 8.81 16.21
C GLU A 218 -18.70 7.45 16.42
N GLY A 219 -18.62 7.00 17.66
CA GLY A 219 -18.13 5.65 17.95
C GLY A 219 -19.03 4.56 17.37
N GLY A 220 -18.44 3.41 17.14
CA GLY A 220 -19.11 2.29 16.52
C GLY A 220 -18.21 1.07 16.35
N ILE A 221 -18.81 -0.01 15.88
CA ILE A 221 -18.13 -1.27 15.58
C ILE A 221 -18.39 -1.66 14.13
N LEU A 222 -17.34 -2.14 13.46
CA LEU A 222 -17.42 -2.85 12.19
C LEU A 222 -16.97 -4.29 12.43
N THR A 223 -17.85 -5.25 12.15
CA THR A 223 -17.58 -6.68 12.24
C THR A 223 -17.40 -7.24 10.85
N MET A 224 -16.37 -8.05 10.63
CA MET A 224 -16.12 -8.76 9.36
C MET A 224 -15.74 -10.23 9.63
N THR A 225 -15.93 -11.08 8.63
CA THR A 225 -15.49 -12.48 8.66
C THR A 225 -14.03 -12.62 8.25
N GLY A 226 -13.26 -13.46 8.95
CA GLY A 226 -11.83 -13.65 8.69
C GLY A 226 -11.49 -14.55 7.50
N ASP A 227 -12.48 -15.15 6.83
CA ASP A 227 -12.31 -16.08 5.71
C ASP A 227 -12.80 -15.53 4.37
N VAL A 228 -13.08 -14.24 4.31
CA VAL A 228 -13.61 -13.56 3.13
C VAL A 228 -12.80 -12.29 2.89
N LEU A 229 -12.45 -12.04 1.64
CA LEU A 229 -11.98 -10.73 1.19
C LEU A 229 -13.07 -10.02 0.38
N PRO A 230 -13.73 -8.99 0.95
CA PRO A 230 -14.69 -8.18 0.22
C PRO A 230 -13.95 -7.08 -0.56
N CYS A 231 -14.05 -7.11 -1.88
CA CYS A 231 -13.35 -6.19 -2.77
C CYS A 231 -14.31 -5.19 -3.40
N PHE A 232 -14.35 -3.98 -2.85
CA PHE A 232 -15.13 -2.84 -3.33
C PHE A 232 -14.59 -1.53 -2.77
N ASP A 233 -15.10 -0.39 -3.24
CA ASP A 233 -14.74 0.92 -2.71
C ASP A 233 -15.42 1.20 -1.35
N ALA A 234 -14.82 0.70 -0.28
CA ALA A 234 -15.40 0.78 1.06
C ALA A 234 -15.48 2.21 1.66
N SER A 235 -14.85 3.22 1.04
CA SER A 235 -15.06 4.63 1.45
C SER A 235 -16.46 5.14 1.11
N SER A 236 -17.19 4.46 0.23
CA SER A 236 -18.55 4.82 -0.18
C SER A 236 -19.65 4.28 0.77
N ILE A 237 -19.28 3.49 1.78
CA ILE A 237 -20.24 2.92 2.73
C ILE A 237 -20.96 4.05 3.49
N VAL A 238 -22.28 3.98 3.53
CA VAL A 238 -23.12 4.88 4.32
C VAL A 238 -23.79 4.09 5.44
N ILE A 239 -23.55 4.50 6.69
CA ILE A 239 -24.21 3.95 7.87
C ILE A 239 -25.16 5.02 8.44
N PRO A 240 -26.48 4.77 8.51
CA PRO A 240 -27.43 5.71 9.10
C PRO A 240 -27.09 6.05 10.56
N GLU A 241 -27.48 7.25 11.01
CA GLU A 241 -27.29 7.68 12.40
C GLU A 241 -28.05 6.79 13.39
N ASP A 242 -27.45 6.51 14.55
CA ASP A 242 -28.05 5.73 15.64
C ASP A 242 -28.59 4.34 15.22
N ALA A 243 -28.01 3.73 14.19
CA ALA A 243 -28.52 2.50 13.58
C ALA A 243 -27.45 1.42 13.36
N SER A 244 -27.92 0.24 12.99
CA SER A 244 -27.10 -0.88 12.53
C SER A 244 -27.25 -1.08 11.03
N CYS A 245 -26.18 -1.52 10.37
CA CYS A 245 -26.12 -1.70 8.93
C CYS A 245 -25.45 -3.03 8.56
N ILE A 246 -25.98 -3.74 7.55
CA ILE A 246 -25.38 -4.92 6.93
C ILE A 246 -24.95 -4.54 5.52
N VAL A 247 -23.72 -4.90 5.13
CA VAL A 247 -23.30 -4.74 3.73
C VAL A 247 -23.74 -5.99 2.97
N THR A 248 -24.39 -5.79 1.84
CA THR A 248 -24.92 -6.86 1.01
C THR A 248 -24.48 -6.73 -0.44
N VAL A 249 -24.53 -7.83 -1.17
CA VAL A 249 -24.27 -7.85 -2.62
C VAL A 249 -25.46 -8.49 -3.36
N PRO A 250 -25.99 -7.85 -4.41
CA PRO A 250 -27.01 -8.45 -5.26
C PRO A 250 -26.46 -9.64 -6.06
N ILE A 251 -26.90 -10.86 -5.75
CA ILE A 251 -26.41 -12.11 -6.33
C ILE A 251 -27.52 -12.97 -6.95
N THR A 252 -27.15 -13.95 -7.76
CA THR A 252 -28.08 -14.89 -8.39
C THR A 252 -28.74 -15.82 -7.35
N LEU A 253 -29.95 -16.30 -7.65
CA LEU A 253 -30.78 -17.03 -6.68
C LEU A 253 -30.20 -18.39 -6.27
N ASP A 254 -29.43 -19.03 -7.15
CA ASP A 254 -28.71 -20.28 -6.88
C ASP A 254 -27.66 -20.09 -5.79
N ILE A 255 -26.87 -19.02 -5.86
CA ILE A 255 -25.92 -18.66 -4.81
C ILE A 255 -26.67 -18.26 -3.55
N ALA A 256 -27.67 -17.37 -3.66
CA ALA A 256 -28.44 -16.89 -2.51
C ALA A 256 -29.07 -18.02 -1.67
N SER A 257 -29.47 -19.13 -2.32
CA SER A 257 -30.09 -20.27 -1.63
C SER A 257 -29.20 -20.97 -0.60
N ASN A 258 -27.87 -20.80 -0.70
CA ASN A 258 -26.90 -21.45 0.18
C ASN A 258 -26.41 -20.55 1.33
N HIS A 259 -26.92 -19.32 1.42
CA HIS A 259 -26.38 -18.26 2.28
C HIS A 259 -27.49 -17.45 3.00
N GLY A 260 -27.09 -16.51 3.85
CA GLY A 260 -28.02 -15.54 4.45
C GLY A 260 -28.51 -14.53 3.42
N VAL A 261 -29.81 -14.25 3.41
CA VAL A 261 -30.47 -13.32 2.48
C VAL A 261 -31.27 -12.26 3.23
N VAL A 262 -31.04 -11.02 2.87
CA VAL A 262 -31.74 -9.85 3.42
C VAL A 262 -32.97 -9.54 2.58
N VAL A 263 -34.12 -9.30 3.24
CA VAL A 263 -35.34 -8.83 2.59
C VAL A 263 -35.46 -7.31 2.81
N ALA A 264 -35.24 -6.55 1.75
CA ALA A 264 -35.33 -5.09 1.77
C ALA A 264 -36.79 -4.60 1.79
N SER A 265 -37.00 -3.41 2.37
CA SER A 265 -38.29 -2.74 2.34
C SER A 265 -38.61 -2.14 0.97
N LYS A 266 -39.84 -2.38 0.49
CA LYS A 266 -40.34 -1.83 -0.79
C LYS A 266 -40.78 -0.36 -0.70
N SER A 267 -40.98 0.16 0.52
CA SER A 267 -41.63 1.45 0.76
C SER A 267 -40.76 2.46 1.52
N GLY A 268 -39.44 2.43 1.32
CA GLY A 268 -38.55 3.34 2.05
C GLY A 268 -37.12 3.35 1.52
N ILE A 269 -36.90 4.06 0.41
CA ILE A 269 -35.61 4.70 0.17
C ILE A 269 -35.60 5.91 1.12
N LEU A 270 -34.94 5.76 2.27
CA LEU A 270 -34.72 6.85 3.20
C LEU A 270 -33.34 7.43 2.92
N MET A 271 -33.31 8.74 2.65
CA MET A 271 -32.15 9.64 2.54
C MET A 271 -31.39 9.58 1.21
N GLU A 272 -30.64 10.66 0.93
CA GLU A 272 -29.99 11.14 -0.31
C GLU A 272 -29.10 10.14 -1.09
N SER A 273 -29.09 8.84 -0.75
CA SER A 273 -28.29 7.79 -1.40
C SER A 273 -29.14 6.58 -1.83
N ASP A 274 -29.15 6.27 -3.13
CA ASP A 274 -29.88 5.14 -3.73
C ASP A 274 -29.40 3.72 -3.30
N LYS A 275 -28.39 3.63 -2.42
CA LYS A 275 -27.71 2.37 -2.02
C LYS A 275 -28.08 1.84 -0.63
N VAL A 276 -28.92 2.53 0.14
CA VAL A 276 -29.29 2.13 1.51
C VAL A 276 -30.79 1.85 1.60
N CYS A 277 -31.17 0.73 2.22
CA CYS A 277 -32.56 0.34 2.41
C CYS A 277 -32.83 -0.23 3.81
N LEU A 278 -34.06 -0.11 4.30
CA LEU A 278 -34.47 -0.72 5.58
C LEU A 278 -34.62 -2.24 5.42
N VAL A 279 -34.12 -3.02 6.40
CA VAL A 279 -34.29 -4.48 6.42
C VAL A 279 -35.63 -4.85 7.06
N ASN A 280 -36.49 -5.51 6.30
CA ASN A 280 -37.79 -6.00 6.76
C ASN A 280 -37.71 -7.41 7.35
N ASN A 281 -36.89 -8.29 6.77
CA ASN A 281 -36.76 -9.68 7.21
C ASN A 281 -35.37 -10.24 6.87
N LEU A 282 -35.01 -11.35 7.49
CA LEU A 282 -33.77 -12.11 7.26
C LEU A 282 -34.11 -13.55 6.94
N LEU A 283 -33.38 -14.19 6.03
CA LEU A 283 -33.59 -15.59 5.67
C LEU A 283 -32.26 -16.33 5.73
N GLN A 284 -32.23 -17.52 6.33
CA GLN A 284 -31.00 -18.30 6.47
C GLN A 284 -31.07 -19.51 5.53
N LYS A 285 -30.19 -19.53 4.51
CA LYS A 285 -30.12 -20.60 3.49
C LYS A 285 -31.49 -20.94 2.90
N PRO A 286 -32.24 -19.94 2.40
CA PRO A 286 -33.61 -20.15 1.97
C PRO A 286 -33.68 -20.96 0.67
N LYS A 287 -34.74 -21.75 0.52
CA LYS A 287 -35.05 -22.29 -0.81
C LYS A 287 -35.55 -21.20 -1.74
N VAL A 288 -35.45 -21.43 -3.05
CA VAL A 288 -35.95 -20.47 -4.06
C VAL A 288 -37.44 -20.17 -3.86
N GLU A 289 -38.27 -21.14 -3.45
CA GLU A 289 -39.68 -20.89 -3.15
C GLU A 289 -39.86 -19.94 -1.95
N GLU A 290 -38.99 -20.02 -0.95
CA GLU A 290 -39.02 -19.16 0.23
C GLU A 290 -38.60 -17.73 -0.10
N LEU A 291 -37.63 -17.56 -1.01
CA LEU A 291 -37.24 -16.25 -1.54
C LEU A 291 -38.43 -15.55 -2.21
N ILE A 292 -39.18 -16.27 -3.05
CA ILE A 292 -40.38 -15.75 -3.71
C ILE A 292 -41.46 -15.40 -2.69
N LYS A 293 -41.77 -16.34 -1.78
CA LYS A 293 -42.82 -16.18 -0.75
C LYS A 293 -42.58 -14.95 0.14
N ASN A 294 -41.32 -14.70 0.50
CA ASN A 294 -40.93 -13.59 1.37
C ASN A 294 -40.62 -12.30 0.59
N GLN A 295 -40.84 -12.28 -0.74
CA GLN A 295 -40.56 -11.11 -1.60
C GLN A 295 -39.10 -10.63 -1.50
N ALA A 296 -38.16 -11.57 -1.40
CA ALA A 296 -36.72 -11.31 -1.24
C ALA A 296 -35.99 -11.01 -2.57
N ILE A 297 -36.70 -11.11 -3.70
CA ILE A 297 -36.15 -10.94 -5.05
C ILE A 297 -36.33 -9.48 -5.49
N LEU A 298 -35.23 -8.86 -5.89
CA LEU A 298 -35.16 -7.49 -6.43
C LEU A 298 -35.74 -7.42 -7.85
N ASP A 299 -35.99 -6.21 -8.33
CA ASP A 299 -36.57 -5.96 -9.67
C ASP A 299 -35.69 -6.48 -10.82
N ASP A 300 -34.39 -6.67 -10.58
CA ASP A 300 -33.43 -7.22 -11.54
C ASP A 300 -33.30 -8.76 -11.49
N GLY A 301 -34.10 -9.43 -10.64
CA GLY A 301 -34.14 -10.88 -10.49
C GLY A 301 -33.10 -11.46 -9.53
N ARG A 302 -32.34 -10.62 -8.81
CA ARG A 302 -31.33 -11.05 -7.82
C ARG A 302 -31.84 -10.95 -6.39
N ALA A 303 -31.07 -11.48 -5.44
CA ALA A 303 -31.33 -11.38 -4.00
C ALA A 303 -30.13 -10.73 -3.27
N LEU A 304 -30.40 -10.04 -2.16
CA LEU A 304 -29.37 -9.39 -1.36
C LEU A 304 -28.69 -10.40 -0.42
N LEU A 305 -27.47 -10.79 -0.78
CA LEU A 305 -26.64 -11.72 -0.01
C LEU A 305 -25.98 -11.01 1.17
N ASP A 306 -25.99 -11.63 2.35
CA ASP A 306 -25.15 -11.23 3.49
C ASP A 306 -23.66 -11.46 3.18
N THR A 307 -22.85 -10.42 3.32
CA THR A 307 -21.39 -10.50 3.14
C THR A 307 -20.63 -10.79 4.43
N GLY A 308 -21.31 -10.89 5.58
CA GLY A 308 -20.67 -11.03 6.88
C GLY A 308 -20.07 -9.73 7.42
N ILE A 309 -20.34 -8.59 6.75
CA ILE A 309 -19.94 -7.26 7.20
C ILE A 309 -21.14 -6.59 7.89
N ILE A 310 -21.01 -6.34 9.19
CA ILE A 310 -22.06 -5.75 10.02
C ILE A 310 -21.48 -4.56 10.77
N ALA A 311 -22.16 -3.43 10.74
CA ALA A 311 -21.78 -2.21 11.44
C ALA A 311 -22.87 -1.75 12.42
N ALA A 312 -22.48 -1.14 13.53
CA ALA A 312 -23.38 -0.41 14.42
C ALA A 312 -22.74 0.91 14.84
N LYS A 313 -23.50 2.01 14.79
CA LYS A 313 -23.03 3.38 15.01
C LYS A 313 -23.93 4.12 16.01
N GLY A 314 -23.37 5.04 16.77
CA GLY A 314 -24.13 5.93 17.67
C GLY A 314 -24.86 5.15 18.76
N LYS A 315 -26.14 5.45 19.01
CA LYS A 315 -26.93 4.78 20.08
C LYS A 315 -27.04 3.26 19.91
N ALA A 316 -27.10 2.74 18.69
CA ALA A 316 -27.14 1.30 18.45
C ALA A 316 -25.85 0.61 18.96
N TRP A 317 -24.70 1.28 18.80
CA TRP A 317 -23.44 0.84 19.38
C TRP A 317 -23.44 0.91 20.91
N VAL A 318 -23.94 1.99 21.50
CA VAL A 318 -24.02 2.15 22.96
C VAL A 318 -24.86 1.06 23.63
N GLU A 319 -26.01 0.70 23.05
CA GLU A 319 -26.85 -0.40 23.56
C GLU A 319 -26.16 -1.76 23.40
N LEU A 320 -25.39 -1.97 22.32
CA LEU A 320 -24.61 -3.19 22.12
C LEU A 320 -23.49 -3.32 23.16
N VAL A 321 -22.76 -2.25 23.47
CA VAL A 321 -21.75 -2.24 24.54
C VAL A 321 -22.38 -2.47 25.90
N SER A 322 -23.52 -1.83 26.17
CA SER A 322 -24.27 -2.01 27.43
C SER A 322 -24.74 -3.44 27.62
N LEU A 323 -25.19 -4.07 26.53
CA LEU A 323 -25.55 -5.48 26.51
C LEU A 323 -24.33 -6.36 26.78
N ALA A 324 -23.22 -6.14 26.08
CA ALA A 324 -21.97 -6.88 26.29
C ALA A 324 -21.46 -6.80 27.74
N TRP A 325 -21.57 -5.62 28.37
CA TRP A 325 -21.18 -5.41 29.76
C TRP A 325 -22.06 -6.19 30.76
N SER A 326 -23.36 -6.33 30.46
CA SER A 326 -24.32 -6.98 31.36
C SER A 326 -24.51 -8.48 31.11
N CYS A 327 -24.01 -9.03 29.99
CA CYS A 327 -24.31 -10.39 29.57
C CYS A 327 -23.36 -11.49 30.07
N GLN A 328 -22.33 -11.17 30.86
CA GLN A 328 -21.37 -12.18 31.37
C GLN A 328 -22.03 -13.40 32.03
N PRO A 329 -22.99 -13.24 32.97
CA PRO A 329 -23.68 -14.40 33.57
C PRO A 329 -24.46 -15.25 32.56
N SER A 330 -24.91 -14.64 31.46
CA SER A 330 -25.65 -15.34 30.40
C SER A 330 -24.73 -16.14 29.47
N ILE A 331 -23.50 -15.68 29.25
CA ILE A 331 -22.47 -16.45 28.51
C ILE A 331 -22.09 -17.71 29.30
N GLU A 332 -21.94 -17.61 30.62
CA GLU A 332 -21.75 -18.79 31.49
C GLU A 332 -22.92 -19.78 31.41
N GLU A 333 -24.16 -19.30 31.27
CA GLU A 333 -25.34 -20.15 31.10
C GLU A 333 -25.34 -20.85 29.73
N LEU A 334 -24.89 -20.18 28.66
CA LEU A 334 -24.71 -20.80 27.33
C LEU A 334 -23.72 -21.96 27.39
N LEU A 335 -22.59 -21.76 28.06
CA LEU A 335 -21.56 -22.79 28.28
C LEU A 335 -22.12 -23.99 29.05
N LYS A 336 -22.77 -23.74 30.20
CA LYS A 336 -23.42 -24.79 31.01
C LYS A 336 -24.44 -25.62 30.22
N ARG A 337 -25.14 -24.99 29.27
CA ARG A 337 -26.17 -25.64 28.43
C ARG A 337 -25.65 -26.14 27.08
N LYS A 338 -24.37 -25.94 26.75
CA LYS A 338 -23.77 -26.24 25.45
C LYS A 338 -24.58 -25.67 24.28
N LYS A 339 -25.05 -24.43 24.40
CA LYS A 339 -25.78 -23.72 23.35
C LYS A 339 -24.91 -22.64 22.73
N GLU A 340 -25.01 -22.48 21.41
CA GLU A 340 -24.31 -21.43 20.65
C GLU A 340 -25.29 -20.29 20.30
N MET A 341 -24.77 -19.06 20.21
CA MET A 341 -25.48 -17.89 19.70
C MET A 341 -24.87 -17.43 18.37
N SER A 342 -25.70 -17.26 17.34
CA SER A 342 -25.34 -16.87 15.98
C SER A 342 -25.33 -15.35 15.82
N LEU A 343 -24.29 -14.81 15.16
CA LEU A 343 -24.23 -13.39 14.83
C LEU A 343 -25.41 -12.97 13.94
N TYR A 344 -25.69 -13.72 12.88
CA TYR A 344 -26.74 -13.40 11.92
C TYR A 344 -28.14 -13.73 12.45
N GLU A 345 -28.33 -14.94 13.00
CA GLU A 345 -29.66 -15.41 13.38
C GLU A 345 -30.13 -14.88 14.73
N ASP A 346 -29.23 -14.50 15.65
CA ASP A 346 -29.62 -14.00 16.97
C ASP A 346 -29.34 -12.50 17.13
N LEU A 347 -28.09 -12.07 16.97
CA LEU A 347 -27.71 -10.68 17.25
C LEU A 347 -28.26 -9.71 16.20
N VAL A 348 -28.05 -9.98 14.91
CA VAL A 348 -28.56 -9.15 13.81
C VAL A 348 -30.09 -9.22 13.75
N ALA A 349 -30.67 -10.40 13.96
CA ALA A 349 -32.12 -10.58 14.02
C ALA A 349 -32.80 -9.73 15.11
N ALA A 350 -32.10 -9.37 16.19
CA ALA A 350 -32.64 -8.50 17.24
C ALA A 350 -33.00 -7.10 16.72
N TRP A 351 -32.31 -6.59 15.69
CA TRP A 351 -32.62 -5.31 15.04
C TRP A 351 -33.72 -5.41 13.97
N VAL A 352 -34.26 -6.61 13.71
CA VAL A 352 -35.25 -6.88 12.66
C VAL A 352 -36.56 -7.36 13.29
N PRO A 353 -37.61 -6.51 13.38
CA PRO A 353 -38.83 -6.85 14.11
C PRO A 353 -39.56 -8.11 13.65
N ALA A 354 -39.47 -8.47 12.36
CA ALA A 354 -40.04 -9.71 11.84
C ALA A 354 -39.46 -10.99 12.50
N LYS A 355 -38.33 -10.88 13.20
CA LYS A 355 -37.68 -12.00 13.91
C LYS A 355 -37.93 -12.01 15.42
N HIS A 356 -38.56 -11.00 15.99
CA HIS A 356 -38.65 -10.86 17.45
C HIS A 356 -39.41 -12.02 18.13
N GLU A 357 -40.52 -12.47 17.56
CA GLU A 357 -41.29 -13.60 18.11
C GLU A 357 -40.47 -14.89 18.15
N TRP A 358 -39.79 -15.21 17.05
CA TRP A 358 -38.90 -16.37 16.96
C TRP A 358 -37.69 -16.24 17.91
N LEU A 359 -37.10 -15.04 17.97
CA LEU A 359 -35.91 -14.76 18.79
C LEU A 359 -36.22 -14.89 20.29
N GLN A 360 -37.40 -14.51 20.76
CA GLN A 360 -37.76 -14.61 22.19
C GLN A 360 -37.69 -16.04 22.76
N ALA A 361 -37.78 -17.07 21.91
CA ALA A 361 -37.64 -18.48 22.31
C ALA A 361 -36.17 -18.96 22.33
N ARG A 362 -35.24 -18.17 21.79
CA ARG A 362 -33.80 -18.47 21.74
C ARG A 362 -33.10 -18.06 23.05
N PRO A 363 -31.91 -18.64 23.35
CA PRO A 363 -31.09 -18.17 24.47
C PRO A 363 -30.83 -16.67 24.39
N MET A 364 -30.96 -15.96 25.52
CA MET A 364 -30.83 -14.49 25.63
C MET A 364 -31.80 -13.65 24.78
N GLY A 365 -32.70 -14.26 24.00
CA GLY A 365 -33.51 -13.58 23.01
C GLY A 365 -34.42 -12.48 23.55
N LYS A 366 -34.98 -12.65 24.76
CA LYS A 366 -35.79 -11.61 25.41
C LYS A 366 -34.98 -10.34 25.71
N GLU A 367 -33.75 -10.48 26.18
CA GLU A 367 -32.89 -9.33 26.47
C GLU A 367 -32.36 -8.70 25.18
N LEU A 368 -32.02 -9.51 24.17
CA LEU A 368 -31.64 -9.03 22.83
C LEU A 368 -32.75 -8.14 22.23
N VAL A 369 -33.99 -8.62 22.19
CA VAL A 369 -35.14 -7.86 21.67
C VAL A 369 -35.38 -6.59 22.49
N LYS A 370 -35.30 -6.67 23.83
CA LYS A 370 -35.53 -5.53 24.72
C LYS A 370 -34.51 -4.40 24.53
N ARG A 371 -33.24 -4.73 24.31
CA ARG A 371 -32.15 -3.76 24.15
C ARG A 371 -32.00 -3.31 22.71
N LEU A 372 -31.69 -4.25 21.83
CA LEU A 372 -31.34 -3.98 20.44
C LEU A 372 -32.57 -3.69 19.58
N GLY A 373 -33.72 -4.29 19.89
CA GLY A 373 -34.97 -4.11 19.12
C GLY A 373 -35.56 -2.69 19.15
N LYS A 374 -34.98 -1.77 19.94
CA LYS A 374 -35.27 -0.33 19.88
C LYS A 374 -34.72 0.35 18.63
N HIS A 375 -33.70 -0.25 18.02
CA HIS A 375 -33.02 0.25 16.83
C HIS A 375 -33.37 -0.59 15.61
N ARG A 376 -33.14 -0.04 14.41
CA ARG A 376 -33.45 -0.68 13.14
C ARG A 376 -32.18 -1.12 12.42
N MET A 377 -32.31 -2.19 11.64
CA MET A 377 -31.30 -2.68 10.73
C MET A 377 -31.50 -2.10 9.32
N PHE A 378 -30.44 -1.56 8.74
CA PHE A 378 -30.37 -1.12 7.35
C PHE A 378 -29.44 -2.02 6.55
N SER A 379 -29.59 -2.02 5.23
CA SER A 379 -28.74 -2.71 4.30
C SER A 379 -28.14 -1.71 3.32
N TYR A 380 -26.81 -1.64 3.29
CA TYR A 380 -26.05 -0.99 2.24
C TYR A 380 -25.73 -2.06 1.19
N PHE A 381 -26.02 -1.81 -0.08
CA PHE A 381 -25.70 -2.75 -1.15
C PHE A 381 -24.83 -2.12 -2.23
N ASP A 382 -23.90 -2.91 -2.75
CA ASP A 382 -23.05 -2.50 -3.85
C ASP A 382 -23.01 -3.59 -4.93
N TYR A 383 -23.28 -3.18 -6.18
CA TYR A 383 -23.32 -4.08 -7.32
C TYR A 383 -21.93 -4.49 -7.82
N ASP A 384 -20.91 -3.70 -7.50
CA ASP A 384 -19.53 -3.93 -7.92
C ASP A 384 -18.71 -4.68 -6.85
N LEU A 385 -19.33 -5.04 -5.72
CA LEU A 385 -18.69 -5.81 -4.67
C LEU A 385 -18.38 -7.23 -5.12
N LEU A 386 -17.09 -7.55 -5.17
CA LEU A 386 -16.58 -8.90 -5.40
C LEU A 386 -16.34 -9.59 -4.07
N PHE A 387 -16.86 -10.81 -3.94
CA PHE A 387 -16.85 -11.57 -2.70
C PHE A 387 -15.95 -12.80 -2.85
N LEU A 388 -14.71 -12.71 -2.37
CA LEU A 388 -13.73 -13.81 -2.47
C LEU A 388 -13.75 -14.63 -1.17
N HIS A 389 -14.26 -15.85 -1.25
CA HIS A 389 -14.37 -16.77 -0.10
C HIS A 389 -13.20 -17.77 -0.08
N PHE A 390 -12.56 -17.93 1.07
CA PHE A 390 -11.42 -18.83 1.31
C PHE A 390 -11.85 -19.99 2.24
N GLY A 391 -12.91 -20.68 1.85
CA GLY A 391 -13.58 -21.75 2.59
C GLY A 391 -12.87 -23.10 2.54
N THR A 392 -12.28 -23.44 1.39
CA THR A 392 -11.60 -24.72 1.11
C THR A 392 -10.19 -24.50 0.54
N SER A 393 -9.34 -25.53 0.58
CA SER A 393 -8.00 -25.48 -0.02
C SER A 393 -8.04 -25.22 -1.54
N SER A 394 -9.06 -25.74 -2.24
CA SER A 394 -9.23 -25.51 -3.67
C SER A 394 -9.55 -24.05 -3.98
N GLU A 395 -10.47 -23.43 -3.22
CA GLU A 395 -10.83 -22.02 -3.41
C GLU A 395 -9.62 -21.10 -3.21
N VAL A 396 -8.73 -21.44 -2.25
CA VAL A 396 -7.46 -20.70 -2.07
C VAL A 396 -6.62 -20.74 -3.35
N LEU A 397 -6.45 -21.90 -3.98
CA LEU A 397 -5.69 -22.03 -5.22
C LEU A 397 -6.39 -21.34 -6.40
N ASP A 398 -7.71 -21.50 -6.53
CA ASP A 398 -8.50 -20.89 -7.61
C ASP A 398 -8.32 -19.36 -7.62
N HIS A 399 -8.36 -18.71 -6.44
CA HIS A 399 -8.12 -17.27 -6.30
C HIS A 399 -6.69 -16.82 -6.65
N LEU A 400 -5.70 -17.70 -6.55
CA LEU A 400 -4.32 -17.43 -6.95
C LEU A 400 -4.10 -17.65 -8.45
N SER A 401 -4.79 -18.63 -9.04
CA SER A 401 -4.66 -19.02 -10.45
C SER A 401 -5.46 -18.13 -11.39
N GLU A 402 -6.71 -17.79 -11.07
CA GLU A 402 -7.58 -16.98 -11.94
C GLU A 402 -7.26 -15.49 -11.94
N ALA A 403 -6.46 -15.03 -10.97
CA ALA A 403 -6.08 -13.64 -10.84
C ALA A 403 -5.11 -13.17 -11.93
N SER A 404 -5.21 -11.89 -12.29
CA SER A 404 -4.33 -11.28 -13.29
C SER A 404 -2.84 -11.47 -12.90
N PRO A 405 -1.93 -11.63 -13.88
CA PRO A 405 -0.50 -11.75 -13.62
C PRO A 405 0.08 -10.59 -12.80
N GLU A 406 -0.51 -9.40 -12.95
CA GLU A 406 -0.13 -8.18 -12.22
C GLU A 406 -0.57 -8.17 -10.75
N LEU A 407 -1.65 -8.91 -10.43
CA LEU A 407 -2.17 -8.95 -9.07
C LEU A 407 -1.37 -9.89 -8.18
N VAL A 408 -1.07 -11.11 -8.65
CA VAL A 408 -0.44 -12.16 -7.83
C VAL A 408 1.07 -12.18 -8.01
N GLY A 409 1.81 -11.83 -6.95
CA GLY A 409 3.25 -12.04 -6.86
C GLY A 409 3.60 -13.51 -6.70
N ARG A 410 3.72 -14.24 -7.82
CA ARG A 410 3.96 -15.70 -7.85
C ARG A 410 5.31 -16.14 -7.29
N ARG A 411 6.24 -15.22 -7.12
CA ARG A 411 7.59 -15.45 -6.59
C ARG A 411 7.89 -14.34 -5.61
N HIS A 412 7.94 -14.66 -4.32
CA HIS A 412 8.09 -13.65 -3.28
C HIS A 412 8.98 -14.16 -2.16
N LEU A 413 10.00 -13.37 -1.78
CA LEU A 413 10.98 -13.72 -0.75
C LEU A 413 11.47 -15.18 -0.88
N CYS A 414 11.88 -15.59 -2.07
CA CYS A 414 12.21 -16.98 -2.37
C CYS A 414 13.60 -17.14 -3.01
N SER A 415 14.23 -18.28 -2.77
CA SER A 415 15.46 -18.70 -3.44
C SER A 415 15.14 -19.85 -4.37
N ILE A 416 15.32 -19.65 -5.68
CA ILE A 416 14.94 -20.59 -6.72
C ILE A 416 16.11 -20.73 -7.70
N PRO A 417 16.45 -21.95 -8.14
CA PRO A 417 17.57 -22.15 -9.03
C PRO A 417 17.19 -21.73 -10.46
N ALA A 418 18.19 -21.64 -11.34
CA ALA A 418 17.94 -21.34 -12.75
C ALA A 418 17.00 -22.38 -13.39
N THR A 419 16.18 -21.94 -14.35
CA THR A 419 15.18 -22.80 -15.03
C THR A 419 15.78 -24.00 -15.76
N THR A 420 17.08 -23.99 -16.05
CA THR A 420 17.79 -25.10 -16.70
C THR A 420 18.03 -26.30 -15.79
N VAL A 421 17.88 -26.14 -14.47
CA VAL A 421 18.17 -27.19 -13.48
C VAL A 421 16.96 -27.61 -12.63
N SER A 422 15.80 -26.97 -12.82
CA SER A 422 14.54 -27.32 -12.12
C SER A 422 13.34 -26.95 -12.99
N ASP A 423 12.33 -27.81 -12.98
CA ASP A 423 11.12 -27.66 -13.81
C ASP A 423 9.98 -27.10 -12.95
N ILE A 424 9.90 -25.78 -12.84
CA ILE A 424 8.94 -25.09 -11.99
C ILE A 424 7.98 -24.31 -12.88
N ALA A 425 6.71 -24.69 -12.89
CA ALA A 425 5.69 -24.03 -13.69
C ALA A 425 5.61 -22.52 -13.39
N ALA A 426 5.39 -21.72 -14.44
CA ALA A 426 5.26 -20.26 -14.32
C ALA A 426 4.03 -19.84 -13.49
N SER A 427 2.97 -20.66 -13.52
CA SER A 427 1.73 -20.44 -12.74
C SER A 427 1.83 -20.85 -11.27
N ALA A 428 2.81 -21.68 -10.89
CA ALA A 428 3.05 -22.03 -9.49
C ALA A 428 3.26 -20.76 -8.65
N VAL A 429 3.00 -20.83 -7.35
CA VAL A 429 3.15 -19.74 -6.40
C VAL A 429 4.15 -20.17 -5.34
N VAL A 430 5.32 -19.54 -5.29
CA VAL A 430 6.42 -19.87 -4.37
C VAL A 430 6.70 -18.65 -3.48
N LEU A 431 6.43 -18.80 -2.19
CA LEU A 431 6.40 -17.71 -1.21
C LEU A 431 7.26 -18.09 0.00
N SER A 432 8.16 -17.18 0.42
CA SER A 432 9.01 -17.39 1.60
C SER A 432 9.68 -18.77 1.61
N SER A 433 10.21 -19.24 0.48
CA SER A 433 10.65 -20.63 0.33
C SER A 433 11.99 -20.75 -0.40
N LYS A 434 12.74 -21.81 -0.06
CA LYS A 434 13.98 -22.22 -0.72
C LYS A 434 13.72 -23.49 -1.54
N ILE A 435 14.05 -23.45 -2.82
CA ILE A 435 14.00 -24.59 -3.73
C ILE A 435 15.44 -24.88 -4.18
N GLU A 436 15.91 -26.12 -4.01
CA GLU A 436 17.20 -26.58 -4.52
C GLU A 436 17.12 -27.09 -5.98
N PRO A 437 18.25 -27.21 -6.70
CA PRO A 437 18.28 -27.83 -8.03
C PRO A 437 17.71 -29.26 -8.05
N GLY A 438 17.14 -29.67 -9.18
CA GLY A 438 16.59 -31.02 -9.39
C GLY A 438 15.16 -31.24 -8.87
N ILE A 439 14.40 -30.17 -8.61
CA ILE A 439 13.01 -30.21 -8.17
C ILE A 439 12.06 -29.92 -9.33
N SER A 440 10.87 -30.54 -9.33
CA SER A 440 9.79 -30.22 -10.26
C SER A 440 8.53 -29.79 -9.52
N VAL A 441 7.87 -28.71 -9.98
CA VAL A 441 6.62 -28.17 -9.40
C VAL A 441 5.61 -27.94 -10.51
N GLY A 442 4.46 -28.61 -10.41
CA GLY A 442 3.35 -28.51 -11.35
C GLY A 442 2.63 -27.15 -11.35
N GLU A 443 1.70 -27.01 -12.28
CA GLU A 443 0.93 -25.78 -12.48
C GLU A 443 0.01 -25.49 -11.28
N ASP A 444 -0.22 -24.20 -11.00
CA ASP A 444 -1.23 -23.74 -10.02
C ASP A 444 -1.02 -24.29 -8.59
N SER A 445 0.22 -24.69 -8.27
CA SER A 445 0.59 -25.20 -6.94
C SER A 445 1.11 -24.08 -6.03
N LEU A 446 0.84 -24.16 -4.73
CA LEU A 446 1.32 -23.24 -3.70
C LEU A 446 2.42 -23.88 -2.88
N ILE A 447 3.58 -23.24 -2.80
CA ILE A 447 4.68 -23.57 -1.90
C ILE A 447 4.91 -22.37 -0.98
N TYR A 448 4.75 -22.58 0.33
CA TYR A 448 4.86 -21.52 1.34
C TYR A 448 5.73 -21.96 2.52
N ASP A 449 6.62 -21.06 2.96
CA ASP A 449 7.45 -21.23 4.17
C ASP A 449 8.22 -22.56 4.20
N SER A 450 8.73 -23.02 3.05
CA SER A 450 9.29 -24.36 2.88
C SER A 450 10.73 -24.33 2.33
N SER A 451 11.58 -25.23 2.83
CA SER A 451 12.91 -25.53 2.29
C SER A 451 12.91 -26.93 1.69
N ILE A 452 12.85 -26.99 0.36
CA ILE A 452 12.72 -28.22 -0.41
C ILE A 452 14.07 -28.59 -1.01
N SER A 453 14.55 -29.79 -0.67
CA SER A 453 15.81 -30.37 -1.13
C SER A 453 15.61 -31.22 -2.40
N GLY A 454 16.71 -31.53 -3.11
CA GLY A 454 16.66 -32.26 -4.39
C GLY A 454 16.00 -33.65 -4.30
N GLY A 455 15.40 -34.10 -5.41
CA GLY A 455 14.72 -35.41 -5.49
C GLY A 455 13.22 -35.37 -5.22
N ILE A 456 12.61 -34.19 -5.15
CA ILE A 456 11.19 -34.02 -4.84
C ILE A 456 10.42 -33.57 -6.07
N GLN A 457 9.26 -34.18 -6.28
CA GLN A 457 8.32 -33.79 -7.32
C GLN A 457 6.98 -33.42 -6.71
N ILE A 458 6.50 -32.23 -7.04
CA ILE A 458 5.20 -31.71 -6.60
C ILE A 458 4.30 -31.64 -7.83
N GLY A 459 3.17 -32.33 -7.77
CA GLY A 459 2.14 -32.30 -8.79
C GLY A 459 1.46 -30.93 -8.92
N SER A 460 0.55 -30.83 -9.88
CA SER A 460 -0.23 -29.62 -10.15
C SER A 460 -1.38 -29.46 -9.17
N GLN A 461 -1.77 -28.21 -8.89
CA GLN A 461 -2.82 -27.85 -7.93
C GLN A 461 -2.58 -28.42 -6.52
N SER A 462 -1.32 -28.45 -6.10
CA SER A 462 -0.90 -28.99 -4.81
C SER A 462 -0.48 -27.88 -3.84
N VAL A 463 -0.63 -28.13 -2.54
CA VAL A 463 -0.28 -27.17 -1.48
C VAL A 463 0.82 -27.75 -0.60
N VAL A 464 1.94 -27.06 -0.48
CA VAL A 464 3.08 -27.45 0.35
C VAL A 464 3.41 -26.32 1.31
N VAL A 465 3.33 -26.60 2.62
CA VAL A 465 3.47 -25.58 3.67
C VAL A 465 4.41 -26.03 4.78
N GLY A 466 5.38 -25.18 5.12
CA GLY A 466 6.25 -25.40 6.28
C GLY A 466 7.28 -26.51 6.10
N ILE A 467 7.38 -27.16 4.94
CA ILE A 467 8.17 -28.39 4.76
C ILE A 467 9.67 -28.08 4.75
N ASN A 468 10.41 -28.67 5.69
CA ASN A 468 11.86 -28.47 5.82
C ASN A 468 12.58 -29.83 5.75
N ILE A 469 13.14 -30.15 4.59
CA ILE A 469 13.75 -31.47 4.37
C ILE A 469 15.27 -31.36 4.61
N PRO A 470 15.81 -31.97 5.69
CA PRO A 470 17.21 -31.83 6.04
C PRO A 470 18.15 -32.36 4.94
N GLU A 471 19.20 -31.61 4.62
CA GLU A 471 20.21 -31.98 3.61
C GLU A 471 20.91 -33.32 3.94
N GLU A 472 21.05 -33.66 5.22
CA GLU A 472 21.70 -34.90 5.68
C GLU A 472 20.98 -36.18 5.24
N ILE A 473 19.65 -36.14 5.03
CA ILE A 473 18.87 -37.30 4.56
C ILE A 473 19.21 -37.63 3.10
N VAL A 474 19.62 -36.63 2.31
CA VAL A 474 19.97 -36.79 0.89
C VAL A 474 21.36 -37.42 0.72
N ASN A 475 22.30 -37.13 1.64
CA ASN A 475 23.69 -37.57 1.53
C ASN A 475 23.94 -39.04 1.95
N PHE A 476 23.06 -39.64 2.77
CA PHE A 476 23.23 -41.04 3.22
C PHE A 476 22.74 -42.09 2.21
N THR A 477 21.99 -41.70 1.18
CA THR A 477 21.48 -42.64 0.18
C THR A 477 22.09 -42.34 -1.20
N LYS A 478 23.13 -43.10 -1.58
CA LYS A 478 23.53 -43.28 -2.99
C LYS A 478 22.42 -43.92 -3.86
N SER A 479 21.29 -44.29 -3.27
CA SER A 479 20.02 -44.50 -3.97
C SER A 479 19.23 -43.20 -3.98
N SER A 480 18.83 -42.72 -5.16
CA SER A 480 17.97 -41.56 -5.37
C SER A 480 16.66 -41.67 -4.56
N PHE A 481 16.62 -41.17 -3.33
CA PHE A 481 15.36 -40.99 -2.63
C PHE A 481 14.54 -39.99 -3.43
N ARG A 482 13.41 -40.45 -3.99
CA ARG A 482 12.52 -39.63 -4.80
C ARG A 482 11.15 -39.64 -4.16
N PHE A 483 10.74 -38.51 -3.60
CA PHE A 483 9.40 -38.33 -3.06
C PHE A 483 8.53 -37.60 -4.10
N MET A 484 7.32 -38.10 -4.33
CA MET A 484 6.36 -37.50 -5.24
C MET A 484 5.09 -37.17 -4.47
N LEU A 485 4.72 -35.90 -4.45
CA LEU A 485 3.39 -35.44 -4.06
C LEU A 485 2.53 -35.42 -5.33
N PRO A 486 1.45 -36.22 -5.44
CA PRO A 486 0.62 -36.23 -6.64
C PRO A 486 -0.12 -34.91 -6.86
N ASP A 487 -0.75 -34.79 -8.02
CA ASP A 487 -1.63 -33.66 -8.33
C ASP A 487 -2.77 -33.57 -7.31
N ARG A 488 -3.21 -32.35 -6.99
CA ARG A 488 -4.36 -32.08 -6.09
C ARG A 488 -4.16 -32.67 -4.69
N HIS A 489 -2.96 -32.53 -4.13
CA HIS A 489 -2.65 -32.96 -2.75
C HIS A 489 -2.08 -31.82 -1.90
N CYS A 490 -2.34 -31.88 -0.60
CA CYS A 490 -1.78 -30.99 0.40
C CYS A 490 -0.73 -31.74 1.23
N LEU A 491 0.38 -31.08 1.57
CA LEU A 491 1.45 -31.59 2.41
C LEU A 491 1.94 -30.47 3.35
N TRP A 492 1.95 -30.73 4.65
CA TRP A 492 2.49 -29.76 5.61
C TRP A 492 3.05 -30.46 6.85
N GLU A 493 3.92 -29.77 7.59
CA GLU A 493 4.48 -30.27 8.84
C GLU A 493 4.02 -29.44 10.04
N VAL A 494 3.85 -30.09 11.19
CA VAL A 494 3.41 -29.43 12.43
C VAL A 494 4.26 -29.89 13.61
N PRO A 495 4.84 -28.96 14.39
CA PRO A 495 5.52 -29.31 15.65
C PRO A 495 4.49 -29.57 16.75
N LEU A 496 4.74 -30.60 17.58
CA LEU A 496 3.87 -30.95 18.70
C LEU A 496 4.45 -30.51 20.05
N VAL A 497 3.56 -30.09 20.97
CA VAL A 497 3.91 -29.71 22.33
C VAL A 497 4.59 -30.88 23.06
N LYS A 498 5.72 -30.60 23.73
CA LYS A 498 6.51 -31.58 24.50
C LYS A 498 7.05 -32.77 23.69
N ARG A 499 7.12 -32.65 22.37
CA ARG A 499 7.81 -33.62 21.49
C ARG A 499 8.88 -32.90 20.68
N GLU A 500 9.99 -33.59 20.46
CA GLU A 500 11.04 -33.05 19.59
C GLU A 500 10.66 -33.21 18.12
N GLU A 501 9.95 -34.30 17.79
CA GLU A 501 9.54 -34.65 16.44
C GLU A 501 8.42 -33.76 15.90
N ARG A 502 8.48 -33.48 14.59
CA ARG A 502 7.39 -32.86 13.81
C ARG A 502 6.53 -33.97 13.20
N VAL A 503 5.25 -33.70 12.98
CA VAL A 503 4.34 -34.64 12.28
C VAL A 503 4.12 -34.15 10.86
N LEU A 504 4.29 -35.05 9.89
CA LEU A 504 3.97 -34.80 8.49
C LEU A 504 2.50 -35.15 8.22
N VAL A 505 1.76 -34.20 7.68
CA VAL A 505 0.34 -34.32 7.41
C VAL A 505 0.09 -34.15 5.91
N TYR A 506 -0.79 -34.99 5.37
CA TYR A 506 -1.12 -35.01 3.96
C TYR A 506 -2.56 -35.48 3.73
N CYS A 507 -3.20 -34.90 2.72
CA CYS A 507 -4.55 -35.26 2.27
C CYS A 507 -4.76 -34.76 0.84
N GLY A 508 -5.87 -35.14 0.22
CA GLY A 508 -6.30 -34.60 -1.06
C GLY A 508 -6.82 -33.17 -0.92
N LEU A 509 -6.61 -32.35 -1.95
CA LEU A 509 -7.05 -30.95 -2.03
C LEU A 509 -8.56 -30.79 -1.76
N HIS A 510 -9.34 -31.77 -2.22
CA HIS A 510 -10.81 -31.80 -2.16
C HIS A 510 -11.37 -32.65 -1.01
N ASP A 511 -10.51 -33.23 -0.17
CA ASP A 511 -10.97 -34.00 0.98
C ASP A 511 -11.65 -33.04 1.97
N ASN A 512 -12.92 -33.30 2.31
CA ASN A 512 -13.61 -32.58 3.36
C ASN A 512 -13.49 -33.37 4.67
N PRO A 513 -12.72 -32.88 5.67
CA PRO A 513 -12.43 -33.68 6.86
C PRO A 513 -13.64 -34.00 7.74
N LYS A 514 -14.78 -33.33 7.51
CA LYS A 514 -16.04 -33.56 8.23
C LYS A 514 -16.92 -34.65 7.60
N ASN A 515 -16.69 -35.00 6.34
CA ASN A 515 -17.55 -35.98 5.67
C ASN A 515 -17.27 -37.37 6.26
N SER A 516 -18.32 -37.99 6.80
CA SER A 516 -18.25 -39.33 7.36
C SER A 516 -18.11 -40.39 6.26
N LEU A 517 -17.70 -41.59 6.66
CA LEU A 517 -17.72 -42.79 5.82
C LEU A 517 -19.09 -42.98 5.13
N THR A 518 -20.19 -42.77 5.88
CA THR A 518 -21.58 -42.98 5.41
C THR A 518 -22.06 -41.97 4.38
N ILE A 519 -21.45 -40.78 4.30
CA ILE A 519 -21.81 -39.70 3.36
C ILE A 519 -20.76 -39.61 2.23
N GLY A 520 -19.88 -40.61 2.09
CA GLY A 520 -18.88 -40.68 1.03
C GLY A 520 -17.63 -39.83 1.29
N GLY A 521 -17.14 -39.80 2.53
CA GLY A 521 -15.86 -39.16 2.86
C GLY A 521 -14.67 -39.76 2.08
N THR A 522 -13.65 -38.93 1.88
CA THR A 522 -12.46 -39.27 1.09
C THR A 522 -11.16 -39.02 1.87
N PHE A 523 -10.11 -39.73 1.48
CA PHE A 523 -8.72 -39.49 1.91
C PHE A 523 -7.78 -39.64 0.71
N CYS A 524 -6.89 -38.66 0.54
CA CYS A 524 -6.02 -38.53 -0.64
C CYS A 524 -6.81 -38.58 -1.97
N GLY A 525 -8.00 -37.96 -1.98
CA GLY A 525 -8.89 -37.93 -3.14
C GLY A 525 -9.57 -39.27 -3.48
N LYS A 526 -9.38 -40.31 -2.64
CA LYS A 526 -10.02 -41.63 -2.82
C LYS A 526 -11.09 -41.86 -1.74
N PRO A 527 -12.23 -42.48 -2.08
CA PRO A 527 -13.20 -42.94 -1.09
C PRO A 527 -12.58 -43.85 -0.02
N TRP A 528 -13.01 -43.71 1.24
CA TRP A 528 -12.46 -44.46 2.36
C TRP A 528 -12.54 -46.00 2.18
N ASP A 529 -13.62 -46.51 1.60
CA ASP A 529 -13.80 -47.94 1.32
C ASP A 529 -12.67 -48.50 0.44
N ARG A 530 -12.26 -47.76 -0.59
CA ARG A 530 -11.12 -48.10 -1.44
C ARG A 530 -9.80 -47.99 -0.71
N VAL A 531 -9.59 -46.92 0.07
CA VAL A 531 -8.35 -46.73 0.84
C VAL A 531 -8.13 -47.88 1.84
N LEU A 532 -9.18 -48.25 2.59
CA LEU A 532 -9.13 -49.34 3.56
C LEU A 532 -8.85 -50.69 2.87
N HIS A 533 -9.49 -50.94 1.73
CA HIS A 533 -9.29 -52.15 0.93
C HIS A 533 -7.86 -52.23 0.37
N ASP A 534 -7.41 -51.20 -0.36
CA ASP A 534 -6.13 -51.20 -1.08
C ASP A 534 -4.93 -51.29 -0.12
N LEU A 535 -5.04 -50.66 1.05
CA LEU A 535 -3.96 -50.63 2.06
C LEU A 535 -4.11 -51.71 3.13
N SER A 536 -5.16 -52.55 3.06
CA SER A 536 -5.47 -53.57 4.06
C SER A 536 -5.62 -53.03 5.49
N ILE A 537 -6.05 -51.77 5.63
CA ILE A 537 -6.31 -51.10 6.90
C ILE A 537 -7.74 -51.45 7.35
N GLN A 538 -7.91 -51.77 8.63
CA GLN A 538 -9.22 -52.04 9.23
C GLN A 538 -9.76 -50.79 9.92
N GLU A 539 -11.08 -50.61 9.97
CA GLU A 539 -11.70 -49.45 10.62
C GLU A 539 -11.26 -49.27 12.08
N ARG A 540 -11.14 -50.37 12.83
CA ARG A 540 -10.64 -50.42 14.21
C ARG A 540 -9.20 -49.94 14.38
N ASP A 541 -8.43 -49.90 13.29
CA ASP A 541 -7.05 -49.38 13.32
C ASP A 541 -7.05 -47.84 13.36
N LEU A 542 -8.11 -47.17 12.88
CA LEU A 542 -8.23 -45.71 12.75
C LEU A 542 -9.13 -45.08 13.81
N TRP A 543 -10.23 -45.73 14.15
CA TRP A 543 -11.27 -45.20 15.05
C TRP A 543 -11.51 -46.13 16.24
N ASN A 544 -11.67 -45.54 17.42
CA ASN A 544 -11.96 -46.27 18.66
C ASN A 544 -13.45 -46.67 18.71
N SER A 545 -13.76 -47.89 19.17
CA SER A 545 -15.11 -48.46 19.17
C SER A 545 -16.11 -47.86 20.17
N GLN A 546 -15.70 -46.91 21.01
CA GLN A 546 -16.54 -46.31 22.07
C GLN A 546 -17.23 -45.00 21.65
N ASP A 547 -16.77 -44.32 20.60
CA ASP A 547 -17.35 -43.07 20.11
C ASP A 547 -17.87 -43.26 18.68
N VAL A 548 -19.17 -43.56 18.55
CA VAL A 548 -19.87 -43.71 17.25
C VAL A 548 -20.11 -42.34 16.57
N GLN A 549 -19.52 -41.25 17.04
CA GLN A 549 -19.64 -39.94 16.41
C GLN A 549 -18.77 -39.86 15.16
N GLU A 550 -19.44 -40.04 14.02
CA GLU A 550 -18.99 -39.74 12.63
C GLU A 550 -17.54 -40.14 12.31
N MET A 551 -17.34 -41.37 11.84
CA MET A 551 -16.07 -41.86 11.31
C MET A 551 -15.63 -41.02 10.10
N CYS A 552 -14.72 -40.07 10.30
CA CYS A 552 -14.28 -39.11 9.29
C CYS A 552 -12.77 -38.86 9.36
N LEU A 553 -12.21 -38.09 8.43
CA LEU A 553 -10.77 -37.76 8.43
C LEU A 553 -10.38 -36.89 9.64
N TRP A 554 -11.29 -36.07 10.18
CA TRP A 554 -11.00 -35.22 11.34
C TRP A 554 -10.59 -36.02 12.59
N ASN A 555 -11.24 -37.17 12.84
CA ASN A 555 -11.01 -38.01 14.03
C ASN A 555 -10.21 -39.30 13.75
N ALA A 556 -9.86 -39.59 12.49
CA ALA A 556 -9.07 -40.77 12.13
C ALA A 556 -7.61 -40.66 12.62
N LYS A 557 -7.14 -41.65 13.39
CA LYS A 557 -5.73 -41.74 13.83
C LYS A 557 -4.80 -42.24 12.72
N ILE A 558 -4.57 -41.40 11.72
CA ILE A 558 -3.90 -41.79 10.49
C ILE A 558 -2.45 -41.31 10.39
N PHE A 559 -2.07 -40.22 11.06
CA PHE A 559 -0.75 -39.60 10.89
C PHE A 559 0.28 -40.16 11.89
N PRO A 560 1.31 -40.88 11.43
CA PRO A 560 2.33 -41.48 12.30
C PRO A 560 3.34 -40.44 12.82
N ILE A 561 3.90 -40.71 13.99
CA ILE A 561 4.95 -39.90 14.62
C ILE A 561 6.24 -40.74 14.64
N LEU A 562 7.08 -40.52 13.63
CA LEU A 562 8.31 -41.28 13.36
C LEU A 562 9.43 -40.34 12.88
N SER A 563 10.58 -40.90 12.50
CA SER A 563 11.62 -40.12 11.82
C SER A 563 11.12 -39.55 10.48
N TYR A 564 11.67 -38.42 10.04
CA TYR A 564 11.22 -37.71 8.84
C TYR A 564 11.21 -38.60 7.59
N SER A 565 12.26 -39.42 7.41
CA SER A 565 12.38 -40.35 6.28
C SER A 565 11.30 -41.45 6.32
N GLU A 566 11.04 -42.03 7.49
CA GLU A 566 9.98 -43.04 7.66
C GLU A 566 8.60 -42.44 7.42
N MET A 567 8.34 -41.22 7.89
CA MET A 567 7.08 -40.51 7.63
C MET A 567 6.86 -40.26 6.14
N LEU A 568 7.88 -39.85 5.38
CA LEU A 568 7.76 -39.67 3.92
C LEU A 568 7.50 -40.98 3.17
N ASN A 569 8.15 -42.08 3.61
CA ASN A 569 7.91 -43.41 3.05
C ASN A 569 6.47 -43.88 3.33
N LEU A 570 5.99 -43.71 4.57
CA LEU A 570 4.61 -44.03 4.94
C LEU A 570 3.60 -43.13 4.24
N ALA A 571 3.91 -41.84 4.03
CA ALA A 571 3.07 -40.93 3.25
C ALA A 571 2.91 -41.41 1.81
N SER A 572 4.00 -41.83 1.18
CA SER A 572 3.98 -42.40 -0.19
C SER A 572 3.11 -43.66 -0.25
N TRP A 573 3.21 -44.54 0.76
CA TRP A 573 2.35 -45.73 0.87
C TRP A 573 0.87 -45.38 1.09
N LEU A 574 0.56 -44.48 2.04
CA LEU A 574 -0.82 -44.07 2.35
C LEU A 574 -1.50 -43.31 1.21
N MET A 575 -0.75 -42.62 0.35
CA MET A 575 -1.26 -42.04 -0.91
C MET A 575 -1.48 -43.09 -2.01
N GLY A 576 -0.99 -44.32 -1.82
CA GLY A 576 -1.09 -45.42 -2.78
C GLY A 576 -0.09 -45.32 -3.93
N LEU A 577 1.13 -44.82 -3.66
CA LEU A 577 2.21 -44.69 -4.64
C LEU A 577 3.23 -45.85 -4.59
N CYS A 578 3.11 -46.77 -3.63
CA CYS A 578 4.08 -47.85 -3.42
C CYS A 578 3.42 -49.15 -2.99
N ASP A 579 3.37 -50.15 -3.88
CA ASP A 579 2.78 -51.47 -3.62
C ASP A 579 3.81 -52.54 -3.19
N LEU A 580 5.10 -52.32 -3.50
CA LEU A 580 6.16 -53.33 -3.41
C LEU A 580 6.53 -53.76 -1.98
N LYS A 581 6.02 -53.08 -0.94
CA LYS A 581 6.32 -53.33 0.49
C LYS A 581 5.13 -53.12 1.43
N SER A 582 3.90 -53.33 0.94
CA SER A 582 2.66 -52.98 1.68
C SER A 582 2.57 -53.62 3.07
N GLU A 583 2.96 -54.90 3.24
CA GLU A 583 2.92 -55.57 4.55
C GLU A 583 3.88 -54.94 5.58
N TYR A 584 5.09 -54.58 5.16
CA TYR A 584 6.08 -53.93 6.03
C TYR A 584 5.58 -52.56 6.50
N PHE A 585 5.09 -51.73 5.56
CA PHE A 585 4.59 -50.40 5.88
C PHE A 585 3.32 -50.44 6.73
N LEU A 586 2.41 -51.40 6.49
CA LEU A 586 1.23 -51.61 7.33
C LEU A 586 1.63 -51.96 8.78
N HIS A 587 2.59 -52.88 8.97
CA HIS A 587 3.08 -53.23 10.31
C HIS A 587 3.73 -52.03 11.00
N LEU A 588 4.63 -51.33 10.29
CA LEU A 588 5.30 -50.14 10.80
C LEU A 588 4.27 -49.07 11.22
N TRP A 589 3.32 -48.76 10.34
CA TRP A 589 2.25 -47.80 10.60
C TRP A 589 1.38 -48.20 11.81
N LYS A 590 0.96 -49.47 11.91
CA LYS A 590 0.16 -49.95 13.04
C LYS A 590 0.89 -49.86 14.38
N SER A 591 2.19 -50.17 14.38
CA SER A 591 3.03 -50.15 15.59
C SER A 591 3.43 -48.74 16.03
N SER A 592 3.31 -47.75 15.14
CA SER A 592 3.70 -46.37 15.41
C SER A 592 2.66 -45.60 16.24
N PRO A 593 3.08 -44.64 17.08
CA PRO A 593 2.18 -43.64 17.66
C PRO A 593 1.54 -42.82 16.53
N ARG A 594 0.20 -42.71 16.53
CA ARG A 594 -0.56 -42.01 15.50
C ARG A 594 -1.49 -40.97 16.11
N VAL A 595 -1.71 -39.88 15.38
CA VAL A 595 -2.60 -38.78 15.76
C VAL A 595 -3.64 -38.50 14.68
N SER A 596 -4.79 -37.99 15.10
CA SER A 596 -5.82 -37.44 14.20
C SER A 596 -5.63 -35.94 13.98
N LEU A 597 -6.35 -35.34 13.01
CA LEU A 597 -6.36 -33.87 12.84
C LEU A 597 -6.90 -33.16 14.09
N GLU A 598 -7.89 -33.76 14.77
CA GLU A 598 -8.42 -33.22 16.03
C GLU A 598 -7.38 -33.22 17.15
N GLU A 599 -6.69 -34.34 17.36
CA GLU A 599 -5.65 -34.45 18.40
C GLU A 599 -4.46 -33.54 18.08
N LEU A 600 -4.08 -33.46 16.80
CA LEU A 600 -3.02 -32.57 16.31
C LEU A 600 -3.38 -31.11 16.58
N HIS A 601 -4.61 -30.69 16.29
CA HIS A 601 -5.05 -29.30 16.49
C HIS A 601 -4.91 -28.84 17.95
N ARG A 602 -5.18 -29.72 18.92
CA ARG A 602 -5.06 -29.42 20.36
C ARG A 602 -3.62 -29.46 20.89
N SER A 603 -2.67 -29.95 20.10
CA SER A 603 -1.30 -30.24 20.55
C SER A 603 -0.22 -29.52 19.73
N ILE A 604 -0.59 -28.51 18.94
CA ILE A 604 0.36 -27.69 18.15
C ILE A 604 1.25 -26.85 19.07
N ASP A 605 2.57 -26.91 18.84
CA ASP A 605 3.52 -25.97 19.46
C ASP A 605 3.63 -24.70 18.61
N PHE A 606 2.74 -23.74 18.87
CA PHE A 606 2.69 -22.47 18.14
C PHE A 606 3.98 -21.66 18.30
N SER A 607 4.65 -21.71 19.46
CA SER A 607 5.88 -20.96 19.69
C SER A 607 7.00 -21.47 18.79
N LYS A 608 7.22 -22.79 18.76
CA LYS A 608 8.24 -23.42 17.91
C LYS A 608 7.95 -23.20 16.42
N MET A 609 6.68 -23.20 16.04
CA MET A 609 6.26 -22.91 14.66
C MET A 609 6.55 -21.46 14.25
N CYS A 610 6.17 -20.48 15.08
CA CYS A 610 6.39 -19.06 14.79
C CYS A 610 7.88 -18.70 14.74
N THR A 611 8.68 -19.19 15.70
CA THR A 611 10.14 -18.98 15.72
C THR A 611 10.80 -19.67 14.51
N GLY A 612 10.35 -20.88 14.14
CA GLY A 612 10.84 -21.58 12.95
C GLY A 612 10.61 -20.79 11.67
N SER A 613 9.40 -20.27 11.46
CA SER A 613 9.04 -19.44 10.30
C SER A 613 9.85 -18.15 10.25
N SER A 614 9.99 -17.45 11.39
CA SER A 614 10.77 -16.22 11.47
C SER A 614 12.25 -16.43 11.15
N ASN A 615 12.84 -17.53 11.64
CA ASN A 615 14.23 -17.88 11.34
C ASN A 615 14.42 -18.23 9.86
N HIS A 616 13.47 -18.96 9.26
CA HIS A 616 13.51 -19.31 7.85
C HIS A 616 13.48 -18.06 6.94
N GLN A 617 12.58 -17.12 7.24
CA GLN A 617 12.47 -15.85 6.50
C GLN A 617 13.75 -14.99 6.65
N ALA A 618 14.32 -14.93 7.86
CA ALA A 618 15.59 -14.25 8.10
C ALA A 618 16.76 -14.86 7.30
N ASP A 619 16.81 -16.20 7.17
CA ASP A 619 17.85 -16.87 6.37
C ASP A 619 17.71 -16.61 4.87
N LEU A 620 16.48 -16.56 4.36
CA LEU A 620 16.20 -16.16 2.98
C LEU A 620 16.63 -14.70 2.74
N ALA A 621 16.28 -13.79 3.64
CA ALA A 621 16.68 -12.39 3.56
C ALA A 621 18.21 -12.22 3.58
N ALA A 622 18.91 -12.94 4.46
CA ALA A 622 20.37 -12.96 4.51
C ALA A 622 20.99 -13.46 3.20
N GLY A 623 20.42 -14.51 2.59
CA GLY A 623 20.83 -15.00 1.28
C GLY A 623 20.70 -13.95 0.18
N ILE A 624 19.58 -13.22 0.15
CA ILE A 624 19.32 -12.13 -0.81
C ILE A 624 20.32 -10.99 -0.62
N VAL A 625 20.53 -10.52 0.61
CA VAL A 625 21.48 -9.42 0.90
C VAL A 625 22.90 -9.81 0.50
N LYS A 626 23.33 -11.02 0.85
CA LYS A 626 24.65 -11.55 0.48
C LYS A 626 24.85 -11.56 -1.03
N ALA A 627 23.85 -11.99 -1.79
CA ALA A 627 23.91 -11.96 -3.26
C ALA A 627 23.99 -10.52 -3.80
N CYS A 628 23.19 -9.60 -3.27
CA CYS A 628 23.19 -8.19 -3.70
C CYS A 628 24.56 -7.54 -3.51
N ILE A 629 25.21 -7.75 -2.37
CA ILE A 629 26.53 -7.18 -2.05
C ILE A 629 27.62 -7.82 -2.93
N ASN A 630 27.63 -9.16 -3.05
CA ASN A 630 28.68 -9.87 -3.80
C ASN A 630 28.67 -9.56 -5.30
N TYR A 631 27.49 -9.40 -5.90
CA TYR A 631 27.36 -9.12 -7.33
C TYR A 631 27.20 -7.62 -7.66
N GLY A 632 27.17 -6.74 -6.64
CA GLY A 632 26.97 -5.30 -6.82
C GLY A 632 25.57 -4.92 -7.33
N ILE A 633 24.57 -5.82 -7.22
CA ILE A 633 23.20 -5.61 -7.72
C ILE A 633 22.34 -5.02 -6.58
N LEU A 634 22.50 -3.73 -6.31
CA LEU A 634 21.85 -3.04 -5.18
C LEU A 634 20.46 -2.48 -5.54
N GLY A 635 19.69 -3.27 -6.31
CA GLY A 635 18.33 -2.94 -6.74
C GLY A 635 17.24 -3.21 -5.68
N ARG A 636 17.61 -3.87 -4.57
CA ARG A 636 16.72 -4.29 -3.48
C ARG A 636 16.82 -3.36 -2.27
N ASN A 637 15.82 -3.39 -1.40
CA ASN A 637 15.76 -2.64 -0.14
C ASN A 637 16.53 -3.36 0.97
N LEU A 638 17.84 -3.14 1.03
CA LEU A 638 18.71 -3.79 2.01
C LEU A 638 18.34 -3.44 3.46
N SER A 639 17.88 -2.20 3.72
CA SER A 639 17.44 -1.80 5.07
C SER A 639 16.28 -2.68 5.56
N GLN A 640 15.26 -2.89 4.72
CA GLN A 640 14.10 -3.73 5.03
C GLN A 640 14.49 -5.21 5.18
N LEU A 641 15.35 -5.74 4.30
CA LEU A 641 15.86 -7.11 4.43
C LEU A 641 16.66 -7.30 5.73
N CYS A 642 17.47 -6.30 6.13
CA CYS A 642 18.20 -6.37 7.39
C CYS A 642 17.26 -6.37 8.62
N GLN A 643 16.14 -5.64 8.57
CA GLN A 643 15.13 -5.71 9.63
C GLN A 643 14.51 -7.12 9.77
N GLU A 644 14.36 -7.83 8.66
CA GLU A 644 13.93 -9.24 8.67
C GLU A 644 15.02 -10.15 9.26
N ILE A 645 16.29 -9.93 8.91
CA ILE A 645 17.43 -10.68 9.47
C ILE A 645 17.53 -10.49 10.98
N LEU A 646 17.28 -9.28 11.50
CA LEU A 646 17.31 -8.98 12.93
C LEU A 646 16.24 -9.74 13.73
N GLN A 647 15.22 -10.31 13.09
CA GLN A 647 14.24 -11.17 13.78
C GLN A 647 14.86 -12.51 14.21
N LYS A 648 16.00 -12.90 13.63
CA LYS A 648 16.71 -14.13 14.01
C LYS A 648 17.41 -13.96 15.36
N GLU A 649 16.81 -14.54 16.40
CA GLU A 649 17.36 -14.51 17.75
C GLU A 649 18.81 -15.05 17.76
N THR A 650 19.70 -14.36 18.48
CA THR A 650 21.15 -14.65 18.70
C THR A 650 22.15 -14.39 17.57
N SER A 651 21.77 -14.41 16.29
CA SER A 651 22.74 -14.30 15.17
C SER A 651 22.48 -13.19 14.15
N GLY A 652 21.26 -12.64 14.07
CA GLY A 652 20.90 -11.64 13.06
C GLY A 652 21.79 -10.39 13.06
N PHE A 653 22.13 -9.89 14.25
CA PHE A 653 23.03 -8.74 14.40
C PHE A 653 24.44 -9.01 13.86
N GLN A 654 25.00 -10.19 14.14
CA GLN A 654 26.33 -10.55 13.65
C GLN A 654 26.35 -10.67 12.12
N ILE A 655 25.29 -11.24 11.51
CA ILE A 655 25.14 -11.32 10.06
C ILE A 655 25.16 -9.91 9.42
N CYS A 656 24.43 -8.95 10.01
CA CYS A 656 24.42 -7.57 9.50
C CYS A 656 25.79 -6.90 9.64
N LYS A 657 26.52 -7.16 10.73
CA LYS A 657 27.88 -6.67 10.93
C LYS A 657 28.86 -7.25 9.91
N ASP A 658 28.75 -8.54 9.60
CA ASP A 658 29.58 -9.18 8.57
C ASP A 658 29.34 -8.55 7.19
N PHE A 659 28.11 -8.11 6.88
CA PHE A 659 27.81 -7.37 5.66
C PHE A 659 28.40 -5.96 5.64
N LEU A 660 28.41 -5.26 6.78
CA LEU A 660 29.05 -3.96 6.89
C LEU A 660 30.55 -4.05 6.57
N ASP A 661 31.23 -5.09 7.05
CA ASP A 661 32.66 -5.34 6.78
C ASP A 661 32.97 -5.59 5.29
N LEU A 662 31.96 -5.92 4.46
CA LEU A 662 32.10 -6.07 3.01
C LEU A 662 31.96 -4.76 2.22
N CYS A 663 31.41 -3.70 2.84
CA CYS A 663 31.12 -2.43 2.16
C CYS A 663 32.36 -1.73 1.55
N PRO A 664 33.56 -1.72 2.17
CA PRO A 664 34.75 -1.13 1.54
C PRO A 664 35.09 -1.76 0.18
N LYS A 665 34.95 -3.08 0.06
CA LYS A 665 35.22 -3.82 -1.20
C LYS A 665 34.20 -3.49 -2.30
N LEU A 666 32.96 -3.19 -1.91
CA LEU A 666 31.88 -2.82 -2.83
C LEU A 666 32.23 -1.54 -3.61
N HIS A 667 32.88 -0.57 -2.95
CA HIS A 667 33.31 0.69 -3.57
C HIS A 667 34.43 0.48 -4.60
N GLU A 668 35.32 -0.48 -4.36
CA GLU A 668 36.48 -0.76 -5.22
C GLU A 668 36.11 -1.58 -6.47
N GLN A 669 35.26 -2.59 -6.34
CA GLN A 669 35.06 -3.61 -7.38
C GLN A 669 34.06 -3.22 -8.49
N ASN A 670 33.21 -2.20 -8.29
CA ASN A 670 32.08 -1.91 -9.18
C ASN A 670 31.90 -0.43 -9.58
N SER A 671 32.94 0.39 -9.48
CA SER A 671 32.87 1.86 -9.68
C SER A 671 32.35 2.34 -11.04
N LYS A 672 32.31 1.47 -12.07
CA LYS A 672 31.76 1.79 -13.41
C LYS A 672 30.28 1.42 -13.60
N ILE A 673 29.72 0.56 -12.75
CA ILE A 673 28.36 0.01 -12.88
C ILE A 673 27.46 0.50 -11.76
N LEU A 674 28.00 0.64 -10.54
CA LEU A 674 27.25 1.03 -9.36
C LEU A 674 27.43 2.54 -9.08
N PRO A 675 26.34 3.34 -8.99
CA PRO A 675 26.41 4.71 -8.51
C PRO A 675 27.00 4.80 -7.10
N ARG A 676 27.89 5.76 -6.88
CA ARG A 676 28.53 6.00 -5.56
C ARG A 676 27.50 6.36 -4.50
N SER A 677 26.51 7.17 -4.88
CA SER A 677 25.38 7.53 -4.02
C SER A 677 24.67 6.28 -3.45
N ARG A 678 24.50 5.24 -4.27
CA ARG A 678 23.88 3.99 -3.85
C ARG A 678 24.77 3.17 -2.92
N ALA A 679 26.07 3.09 -3.19
CA ALA A 679 27.02 2.37 -2.33
C ALA A 679 27.06 2.98 -0.93
N TYR A 680 27.17 4.32 -0.83
CA TYR A 680 27.13 5.03 0.44
C TYR A 680 25.80 4.86 1.18
N GLN A 681 24.66 4.85 0.48
CA GLN A 681 23.37 4.59 1.12
C GLN A 681 23.29 3.19 1.75
N VAL A 682 23.83 2.16 1.09
CA VAL A 682 23.87 0.80 1.68
C VAL A 682 24.72 0.76 2.94
N GLU A 683 25.87 1.43 2.93
CA GLU A 683 26.73 1.53 4.10
C GLU A 683 26.03 2.26 5.26
N VAL A 684 25.32 3.36 4.98
CA VAL A 684 24.49 4.06 5.97
C VAL A 684 23.40 3.15 6.54
N ASP A 685 22.67 2.43 5.69
CA ASP A 685 21.58 1.54 6.14
C ASP A 685 22.13 0.44 7.06
N LEU A 686 23.30 -0.13 6.76
CA LEU A 686 23.96 -1.15 7.60
C LEU A 686 24.52 -0.56 8.90
N LEU A 687 25.13 0.63 8.86
CA LEU A 687 25.60 1.34 10.06
C LEU A 687 24.46 1.62 11.04
N GLN A 688 23.30 2.08 10.53
CA GLN A 688 22.09 2.31 11.32
C GLN A 688 21.59 1.02 11.97
N VAL A 689 21.55 -0.09 11.22
CA VAL A 689 21.17 -1.41 11.73
C VAL A 689 22.15 -1.90 12.82
N CYS A 690 23.44 -1.60 12.69
CA CYS A 690 24.48 -1.95 13.66
C CYS A 690 24.57 -0.99 14.86
N GLY A 691 23.77 0.10 14.89
CA GLY A 691 23.74 1.07 15.99
C GLY A 691 24.84 2.14 15.97
N ASP A 692 25.55 2.33 14.84
CA ASP A 692 26.56 3.39 14.68
C ASP A 692 25.98 4.63 13.98
N GLU A 693 25.11 5.35 14.70
CA GLU A 693 24.43 6.54 14.18
C GLU A 693 25.39 7.69 13.86
N LYS A 694 26.52 7.78 14.57
CA LYS A 694 27.49 8.86 14.40
C LYS A 694 28.20 8.76 13.06
N THR A 695 28.69 7.57 12.72
CA THR A 695 29.34 7.33 11.43
C THR A 695 28.33 7.39 10.28
N ALA A 696 27.11 6.88 10.49
CA ALA A 696 26.03 6.99 9.52
C ALA A 696 25.74 8.46 9.15
N SER A 697 25.58 9.33 10.16
CA SER A 697 25.32 10.77 9.95
C SER A 697 26.44 11.46 9.16
N GLN A 698 27.70 11.12 9.42
CA GLN A 698 28.84 11.67 8.67
C GLN A 698 28.90 11.20 7.21
N MET A 699 28.36 10.03 6.92
CA MET A 699 28.34 9.45 5.58
C MET A 699 27.21 10.02 4.72
N GLU A 700 26.10 10.48 5.33
CA GLU A 700 24.96 11.06 4.61
C GLU A 700 25.35 12.28 3.75
N ASP A 701 26.27 13.13 4.20
CA ASP A 701 26.78 14.27 3.42
C ASP A 701 27.47 13.83 2.12
N LYS A 702 28.15 12.68 2.15
CA LYS A 702 28.81 12.10 0.96
C LYS A 702 27.79 11.57 -0.05
N ILE A 703 26.62 11.13 0.40
CA ILE A 703 25.54 10.69 -0.49
C ILE A 703 25.08 11.84 -1.36
N TRP A 704 24.78 13.00 -0.77
CA TRP A 704 24.29 14.16 -1.51
C TRP A 704 25.32 14.74 -2.47
N THR A 705 26.58 14.78 -2.03
CA THR A 705 27.70 15.16 -2.89
C THR A 705 27.81 14.22 -4.09
N ALA A 706 27.69 12.90 -3.86
CA ALA A 706 27.73 11.91 -4.93
C ALA A 706 26.54 12.04 -5.90
N VAL A 707 25.33 12.30 -5.43
CA VAL A 707 24.15 12.52 -6.31
C VAL A 707 24.36 13.75 -7.20
N ALA A 708 24.88 14.84 -6.64
CA ALA A 708 25.19 16.06 -7.39
C ALA A 708 26.27 15.81 -8.46
N ASP A 709 27.35 15.11 -8.09
CA ASP A 709 28.45 14.75 -9.01
C ASP A 709 28.00 13.81 -10.13
N GLU A 710 27.19 12.80 -9.81
CA GLU A 710 26.61 11.86 -10.77
C GLU A 710 25.71 12.59 -11.77
N THR A 711 24.86 13.50 -11.28
CA THR A 711 23.99 14.33 -12.10
C THR A 711 24.79 15.27 -12.99
N ALA A 712 25.78 15.98 -12.44
CA ALA A 712 26.63 16.88 -13.20
C ALA A 712 27.40 16.13 -14.30
N SER A 713 27.93 14.94 -13.99
CA SER A 713 28.65 14.09 -14.94
C SER A 713 27.74 13.59 -16.07
N ALA A 714 26.50 13.22 -15.74
CA ALA A 714 25.52 12.78 -16.73
C ALA A 714 25.08 13.89 -17.71
N VAL A 715 25.28 15.15 -17.35
CA VAL A 715 24.80 16.29 -18.14
C VAL A 715 25.94 17.02 -18.86
N ARG A 716 27.16 17.03 -18.28
CA ARG A 716 28.35 17.71 -18.80
C ARG A 716 29.16 16.92 -19.83
N TYR A 717 28.68 15.79 -20.34
CA TYR A 717 29.40 15.03 -21.37
C TYR A 717 29.73 15.92 -22.58
N GLY A 718 31.02 16.17 -22.82
CA GLY A 718 31.53 17.07 -23.88
C GLY A 718 31.97 18.47 -23.45
N PHE A 719 31.87 18.85 -22.16
CA PHE A 719 32.41 20.11 -21.63
C PHE A 719 33.94 20.05 -21.40
N ARG A 720 34.62 21.20 -21.47
CA ARG A 720 36.05 21.31 -21.10
C ARG A 720 36.23 21.03 -19.60
N GLU A 721 37.22 20.21 -19.23
CA GLU A 721 37.47 19.70 -17.86
C GLU A 721 37.86 20.75 -16.78
N HIS A 722 37.69 22.06 -17.01
CA HIS A 722 38.25 23.10 -16.14
C HIS A 722 37.49 23.38 -14.85
N LEU A 723 36.33 22.75 -14.61
CA LEU A 723 35.40 23.20 -13.57
C LEU A 723 35.67 22.66 -12.15
N LEU A 724 36.56 21.69 -11.93
CA LEU A 724 36.80 21.11 -10.58
C LEU A 724 38.26 20.71 -10.28
N GLY A 725 39.24 21.20 -11.03
CA GLY A 725 40.66 20.97 -10.73
C GLY A 725 41.10 21.72 -9.46
N LEU A 726 41.57 20.99 -8.45
CA LEU A 726 42.21 21.51 -7.23
C LEU A 726 43.13 22.71 -7.50
N PRO A 727 43.17 23.73 -6.62
CA PRO A 727 44.05 24.89 -6.78
C PRO A 727 45.51 24.46 -6.57
N GLY A 728 46.19 24.05 -7.64
CA GLY A 728 47.57 23.57 -7.54
C GLY A 728 48.29 23.20 -8.84
N SER A 729 47.60 23.11 -9.98
CA SER A 729 48.26 22.83 -11.26
C SER A 729 48.63 24.14 -11.97
N LYS A 730 49.91 24.51 -11.93
CA LYS A 730 50.47 25.55 -12.80
C LYS A 730 50.34 25.09 -14.25
N HIS A 731 49.49 25.75 -15.04
CA HIS A 731 49.52 25.57 -16.50
C HIS A 731 50.66 26.38 -17.12
N THR A 732 51.74 25.66 -17.44
CA THR A 732 52.62 26.00 -18.56
C THR A 732 52.00 25.44 -19.84
N SER A 733 51.41 26.31 -20.65
CA SER A 733 51.25 26.06 -22.09
C SER A 733 51.14 27.40 -22.81
N SER A 734 52.30 27.96 -23.10
CA SER A 734 52.49 28.99 -24.12
C SER A 734 52.07 28.43 -25.47
N GLN A 735 50.94 28.89 -26.01
CA GLN A 735 50.76 28.97 -27.45
C GLN A 735 50.72 30.45 -27.83
N ASN A 736 51.89 30.92 -28.27
CA ASN A 736 52.05 32.17 -28.97
C ASN A 736 51.22 32.13 -30.25
N ASN A 737 50.13 32.88 -30.30
CA ASN A 737 49.66 33.47 -31.54
C ASN A 737 49.83 34.98 -31.41
N HIS A 738 50.84 35.50 -32.10
CA HIS A 738 50.96 36.91 -32.43
C HIS A 738 49.70 37.34 -33.18
N PHE A 739 48.87 38.16 -32.57
CA PHE A 739 48.09 39.17 -33.28
C PHE A 739 48.41 40.52 -32.67
N ASP A 740 49.08 41.31 -33.49
CA ASP A 740 49.43 42.70 -33.28
C ASP A 740 48.18 43.58 -33.41
N SER A 741 48.29 44.79 -32.87
CA SER A 741 47.35 45.93 -32.95
C SER A 741 46.12 45.92 -32.03
N SER A 742 46.22 46.83 -31.05
CA SER A 742 45.13 47.61 -30.49
C SER A 742 44.17 48.10 -31.57
N LEU A 743 43.08 47.37 -31.78
CA LEU A 743 41.87 47.90 -32.39
C LEU A 743 40.89 48.12 -31.25
N ASP A 744 40.68 49.40 -30.95
CA ASP A 744 39.57 49.95 -30.17
C ASP A 744 38.27 49.38 -30.77
N GLN A 745 37.84 48.20 -30.32
CA GLN A 745 36.54 47.66 -30.69
C GLN A 745 35.51 48.59 -30.07
N SER A 746 34.91 49.44 -30.91
CA SER A 746 33.80 50.31 -30.52
C SER A 746 32.79 49.49 -29.74
N PHE A 747 32.61 49.80 -28.45
CA PHE A 747 31.63 49.16 -27.60
C PHE A 747 30.25 49.22 -28.27
N GLN A 748 29.74 48.08 -28.73
CA GLN A 748 28.38 47.96 -29.25
C GLN A 748 27.48 47.49 -28.11
N PRO A 749 26.57 48.34 -27.61
CA PRO A 749 25.63 47.93 -26.57
C PRO A 749 24.73 46.82 -27.12
N ARG A 750 24.80 45.64 -26.50
CA ARG A 750 23.90 44.52 -26.78
C ARG A 750 22.87 44.45 -25.65
N ARG A 751 21.62 44.20 -26.02
CA ARG A 751 20.51 44.03 -25.09
C ARG A 751 19.72 42.79 -25.49
N VAL A 752 19.57 41.87 -24.55
CA VAL A 752 18.78 40.65 -24.72
C VAL A 752 17.63 40.66 -23.72
N LYS A 753 16.42 40.39 -24.18
CA LYS A 753 15.24 40.14 -23.35
C LYS A 753 14.76 38.71 -23.58
N VAL A 754 14.57 37.95 -22.50
CA VAL A 754 13.99 36.61 -22.55
C VAL A 754 12.79 36.58 -21.61
N GLU A 755 11.65 36.15 -22.13
CA GLU A 755 10.39 35.97 -21.39
C GLU A 755 9.90 34.54 -21.62
N LEU A 756 9.51 33.86 -20.55
CA LEU A 756 9.09 32.45 -20.58
C LEU A 756 7.74 32.26 -19.87
N PRO A 757 6.90 31.33 -20.37
CA PRO A 757 5.67 30.91 -19.68
C PRO A 757 6.00 30.15 -18.38
N VAL A 758 5.01 30.03 -17.51
CA VAL A 758 5.06 29.05 -16.40
C VAL A 758 4.61 27.69 -16.89
N ARG A 759 4.85 26.64 -16.09
CA ARG A 759 4.42 25.28 -16.41
C ARG A 759 3.49 24.72 -15.35
N VAL A 760 2.46 24.00 -15.80
CA VAL A 760 1.61 23.14 -14.97
C VAL A 760 1.83 21.69 -15.37
N ASP A 761 1.91 20.79 -14.40
CA ASP A 761 2.09 19.36 -14.61
C ASP A 761 0.79 18.59 -14.32
N PHE A 762 0.40 17.72 -15.27
CA PHE A 762 -0.74 16.84 -15.08
C PHE A 762 -0.31 15.59 -14.31
N VAL A 763 0.80 14.97 -14.73
CA VAL A 763 1.30 13.71 -14.16
C VAL A 763 2.76 13.46 -14.56
N GLY A 764 3.45 12.60 -13.78
CA GLY A 764 4.80 12.12 -14.08
C GLY A 764 5.92 12.77 -13.27
N GLY A 765 5.62 13.84 -12.51
CA GLY A 765 6.57 14.48 -11.61
C GLY A 765 7.24 13.48 -10.66
N TRP A 766 8.48 13.77 -10.25
CA TRP A 766 9.41 12.87 -9.53
C TRP A 766 10.11 11.83 -10.39
N SER A 767 9.51 11.39 -11.50
CA SER A 767 10.23 10.54 -12.47
C SER A 767 11.31 11.31 -13.25
N ASP A 768 11.29 12.64 -13.18
CA ASP A 768 12.27 13.55 -13.78
C ASP A 768 13.47 13.86 -12.89
N THR A 769 13.42 13.45 -11.62
CA THR A 769 14.38 13.87 -10.60
C THR A 769 15.56 12.89 -10.50
N PRO A 770 16.82 13.34 -10.54
CA PRO A 770 17.96 12.48 -10.23
C PRO A 770 17.93 11.96 -8.76
N PRO A 771 18.40 10.72 -8.48
CA PRO A 771 19.04 9.80 -9.41
C PRO A 771 18.07 8.93 -10.22
N TRP A 772 16.75 9.02 -10.00
CA TRP A 772 15.77 8.21 -10.75
C TRP A 772 15.97 8.36 -12.26
N SER A 773 15.98 9.58 -12.77
CA SER A 773 16.08 9.84 -14.21
C SER A 773 17.41 9.42 -14.83
N LEU A 774 18.44 9.19 -14.01
CA LEU A 774 19.76 8.72 -14.43
C LEU A 774 19.82 7.19 -14.52
N GLU A 775 19.10 6.49 -13.63
CA GLU A 775 19.08 5.03 -13.56
C GLU A 775 17.90 4.40 -14.31
N ARG A 776 16.81 5.14 -14.48
CA ARG A 776 15.52 4.69 -15.04
C ARG A 776 14.93 5.74 -15.96
N GLY A 777 14.06 5.31 -16.87
CA GLY A 777 13.31 6.22 -17.72
C GLY A 777 12.29 7.02 -16.92
N GLY A 778 12.31 8.34 -17.07
CA GLY A 778 11.32 9.28 -16.56
C GLY A 778 10.35 9.69 -17.66
N CYS A 779 9.10 10.00 -17.31
CA CYS A 779 8.08 10.47 -18.23
C CYS A 779 7.24 11.55 -17.54
N VAL A 780 7.11 12.73 -18.15
CA VAL A 780 6.29 13.84 -17.62
C VAL A 780 5.37 14.37 -18.70
N LEU A 781 4.10 14.57 -18.35
CA LEU A 781 3.10 15.25 -19.17
C LEU A 781 2.77 16.61 -18.55
N ASN A 782 3.18 17.69 -19.22
CA ASN A 782 2.99 19.04 -18.72
C ASN A 782 2.54 20.01 -19.82
N MET A 783 2.18 21.23 -19.41
CA MET A 783 1.66 22.28 -20.28
C MET A 783 2.27 23.62 -19.92
N ALA A 784 2.72 24.36 -20.93
CA ALA A 784 3.16 25.74 -20.79
C ALA A 784 1.95 26.69 -20.84
N ILE A 785 1.82 27.58 -19.86
CA ILE A 785 0.71 28.54 -19.78
C ILE A 785 1.19 29.97 -19.54
N SER A 786 0.47 30.93 -20.12
CA SER A 786 0.51 32.33 -19.70
C SER A 786 -0.51 32.57 -18.58
N LEU A 787 -0.24 33.56 -17.73
CA LEU A 787 -1.13 33.96 -16.64
C LEU A 787 -1.50 35.42 -16.83
N GLU A 788 -2.79 35.75 -16.69
CA GLU A 788 -3.32 37.11 -16.85
C GLU A 788 -2.91 37.77 -18.19
N GLY A 789 -2.79 36.96 -19.25
CA GLY A 789 -2.40 37.42 -20.58
C GLY A 789 -0.90 37.68 -20.79
N CYS A 790 -0.04 37.43 -19.80
CA CYS A 790 1.39 37.75 -19.85
C CYS A 790 2.29 36.52 -19.60
N LEU A 791 3.53 36.59 -20.08
CA LEU A 791 4.62 35.67 -19.69
C LEU A 791 5.23 36.18 -18.38
N PRO A 792 5.07 35.45 -17.25
CA PRO A 792 5.32 36.04 -15.94
C PRO A 792 6.80 36.03 -15.52
N ILE A 793 7.68 35.29 -16.21
CA ILE A 793 9.09 35.09 -15.82
C ILE A 793 10.01 35.59 -16.93
N GLY A 794 11.06 36.32 -16.56
CA GLY A 794 12.03 36.76 -17.56
C GLY A 794 13.29 37.43 -17.02
N THR A 795 14.15 37.79 -17.96
CA THR A 795 15.38 38.53 -17.73
C THR A 795 15.65 39.55 -18.82
N ILE A 796 16.36 40.62 -18.47
CA ILE A 796 17.00 41.56 -19.40
C ILE A 796 18.49 41.58 -19.07
N ILE A 797 19.32 41.35 -20.08
CA ILE A 797 20.78 41.39 -19.96
C ILE A 797 21.32 42.42 -20.95
N GLU A 798 22.11 43.37 -20.41
CA GLU A 798 22.69 44.49 -21.15
C GLU A 798 24.21 44.50 -20.95
N THR A 799 24.97 44.76 -22.01
CA THR A 799 26.42 45.03 -21.86
C THR A 799 26.63 46.43 -21.29
N THR A 800 27.66 46.59 -20.45
CA THR A 800 28.07 47.86 -19.85
C THR A 800 29.54 48.16 -20.15
N LYS A 801 29.91 49.45 -20.15
CA LYS A 801 31.31 49.87 -20.29
C LYS A 801 32.14 49.64 -19.03
N GLU A 802 31.49 49.71 -17.87
CA GLU A 802 32.10 49.41 -16.58
C GLU A 802 32.27 47.90 -16.45
N ALA A 803 33.49 47.45 -16.16
CA ALA A 803 33.80 46.03 -15.93
C ALA A 803 33.17 45.55 -14.61
N GLY A 804 32.64 44.32 -14.62
CA GLY A 804 31.90 43.75 -13.51
C GLY A 804 30.47 43.36 -13.90
N VAL A 805 29.72 42.84 -12.95
CA VAL A 805 28.33 42.39 -13.16
C VAL A 805 27.41 43.04 -12.13
N LEU A 806 26.48 43.86 -12.61
CA LEU A 806 25.38 44.43 -11.85
C LEU A 806 24.16 43.52 -11.95
N MET A 807 23.62 43.08 -10.82
CA MET A 807 22.47 42.19 -10.74
C MET A 807 21.34 42.85 -9.96
N ASN A 808 20.14 42.87 -10.55
CA ASN A 808 18.94 43.48 -9.96
C ASN A 808 17.77 42.49 -10.07
N ASP A 809 16.95 42.38 -9.03
CA ASP A 809 15.72 41.58 -9.06
C ASP A 809 14.45 42.44 -8.88
N ASP A 810 13.29 41.79 -8.94
CA ASP A 810 11.96 42.39 -8.78
C ASP A 810 11.56 42.64 -7.32
N ALA A 811 12.32 42.12 -6.36
CA ALA A 811 12.18 42.43 -4.93
C ALA A 811 12.95 43.70 -4.52
N GLY A 812 13.68 44.33 -5.46
CA GLY A 812 14.46 45.53 -5.21
C GLY A 812 15.86 45.26 -4.66
N ASN A 813 16.32 44.01 -4.68
CA ASN A 813 17.71 43.69 -4.36
C ASN A 813 18.61 44.15 -5.51
N GLU A 814 19.80 44.65 -5.16
CA GLU A 814 20.84 45.06 -6.11
C GLU A 814 22.21 44.61 -5.58
N LEU A 815 23.02 44.02 -6.45
CA LEU A 815 24.39 43.61 -6.13
C LEU A 815 25.31 43.86 -7.32
N PHE A 816 26.40 44.59 -7.08
CA PHE A 816 27.49 44.73 -8.03
C PHE A 816 28.65 43.82 -7.65
N VAL A 817 29.15 43.04 -8.60
CA VAL A 817 30.32 42.17 -8.43
C VAL A 817 31.42 42.66 -9.37
N ASP A 818 32.47 43.23 -8.78
CA ASP A 818 33.65 43.74 -9.46
C ASP A 818 34.67 42.63 -9.79
N ASN A 819 34.91 41.73 -8.84
CA ASN A 819 35.82 40.60 -8.98
C ASN A 819 35.05 39.30 -9.25
N LEU A 820 34.98 38.90 -10.52
CA LEU A 820 34.26 37.68 -10.93
C LEU A 820 34.86 36.38 -10.38
N ALA A 821 36.14 36.37 -9.99
CA ALA A 821 36.75 35.22 -9.34
C ALA A 821 36.19 34.95 -7.93
N SER A 822 35.48 35.91 -7.33
CA SER A 822 34.75 35.72 -6.07
C SER A 822 33.47 34.87 -6.22
N VAL A 823 33.00 34.67 -7.46
CA VAL A 823 31.83 33.85 -7.75
C VAL A 823 32.26 32.39 -7.81
N ALA A 824 32.29 31.73 -6.66
CA ALA A 824 32.64 30.31 -6.54
C ALA A 824 31.66 29.58 -5.60
N PRO A 825 31.33 28.31 -5.89
CA PRO A 825 30.56 27.49 -4.96
C PRO A 825 31.42 27.05 -3.75
N PRO A 826 30.80 26.73 -2.60
CA PRO A 826 29.36 26.71 -2.33
C PRO A 826 28.81 28.13 -2.09
N PHE A 827 27.58 28.36 -2.55
CA PHE A 827 26.87 29.62 -2.32
C PHE A 827 26.05 29.59 -1.03
N ASP A 828 25.95 30.72 -0.32
CA ASP A 828 25.05 30.85 0.82
C ASP A 828 23.60 30.63 0.38
N SER A 829 22.86 29.84 1.16
CA SER A 829 21.42 29.62 1.03
C SER A 829 20.58 30.91 1.00
N ASN A 830 21.05 31.98 1.66
CA ASN A 830 20.36 33.27 1.75
C ASN A 830 20.75 34.25 0.65
N ASP A 831 21.67 33.91 -0.25
CA ASP A 831 22.11 34.79 -1.33
C ASP A 831 20.98 34.99 -2.37
N PRO A 832 20.43 36.21 -2.51
CA PRO A 832 19.32 36.47 -3.43
C PRO A 832 19.72 36.29 -4.90
N PHE A 833 21.02 36.38 -5.22
CA PHE A 833 21.57 36.26 -6.57
C PHE A 833 22.26 34.92 -6.83
N ARG A 834 22.12 33.94 -5.93
CA ARG A 834 22.68 32.59 -6.09
C ARG A 834 22.39 31.96 -7.46
N LEU A 835 21.17 32.13 -7.97
CA LEU A 835 20.75 31.63 -9.28
C LEU A 835 21.52 32.30 -10.43
N VAL A 836 21.66 33.63 -10.38
CA VAL A 836 22.38 34.39 -11.43
C VAL A 836 23.87 34.06 -11.37
N LYS A 837 24.47 34.05 -10.18
CA LYS A 837 25.86 33.63 -9.96
C LYS A 837 26.15 32.23 -10.49
N SER A 838 25.27 31.28 -10.22
CA SER A 838 25.38 29.92 -10.75
C SER A 838 25.22 29.89 -12.28
N SER A 839 24.35 30.74 -12.85
CA SER A 839 24.18 30.88 -14.31
C SER A 839 25.46 31.37 -14.99
N LEU A 840 26.18 32.30 -14.36
CA LEU A 840 27.46 32.80 -14.85
C LEU A 840 28.55 31.70 -14.89
N LEU A 841 28.54 30.79 -13.91
CA LEU A 841 29.48 29.66 -13.85
C LEU A 841 29.17 28.61 -14.91
N VAL A 842 27.92 28.15 -15.02
CA VAL A 842 27.58 27.06 -15.95
C VAL A 842 27.63 27.47 -17.42
N THR A 843 27.57 28.77 -17.72
CA THR A 843 27.72 29.31 -19.07
C THR A 843 29.18 29.63 -19.43
N ASP A 844 30.14 29.40 -18.52
CA ASP A 844 31.55 29.74 -18.64
C ASP A 844 31.84 31.22 -18.99
N ILE A 845 30.85 32.11 -18.84
CA ILE A 845 31.00 33.52 -19.24
C ILE A 845 32.03 34.25 -18.37
N ILE A 846 32.22 33.81 -17.12
CA ILE A 846 33.23 34.31 -16.16
C ILE A 846 34.65 34.13 -16.71
N TYR A 847 34.89 33.07 -17.48
CA TYR A 847 36.21 32.76 -18.05
C TYR A 847 36.32 33.15 -19.53
N GLY A 848 35.26 33.74 -20.10
CA GLY A 848 35.22 34.20 -21.47
C GLY A 848 35.93 35.54 -21.67
N SER A 849 36.49 35.75 -22.87
CA SER A 849 37.17 37.00 -23.26
C SER A 849 36.25 38.24 -23.24
N ILE A 850 34.93 38.05 -23.24
CA ILE A 850 33.91 39.13 -23.25
C ILE A 850 33.95 39.98 -21.97
N LEU A 851 34.16 39.37 -20.81
CA LEU A 851 34.20 40.08 -19.53
C LEU A 851 35.58 40.69 -19.22
N SER A 852 36.57 40.49 -20.10
CA SER A 852 37.91 41.10 -19.94
C SER A 852 37.95 42.58 -20.32
N SER A 853 36.96 43.08 -21.07
CA SER A 853 36.88 44.47 -21.54
C SER A 853 35.49 45.12 -21.44
N MET A 854 34.46 44.40 -20.98
CA MET A 854 33.08 44.87 -20.82
C MET A 854 32.45 44.30 -19.53
N GLY A 855 31.41 44.93 -19.00
CA GLY A 855 30.59 44.37 -17.92
C GLY A 855 29.17 44.01 -18.37
N LEU A 856 28.38 43.52 -17.43
CA LEU A 856 26.98 43.12 -17.65
C LEU A 856 26.05 43.76 -16.61
N LYS A 857 24.85 44.10 -17.05
CA LYS A 857 23.71 44.42 -16.19
C LYS A 857 22.61 43.39 -16.42
N ILE A 858 22.26 42.65 -15.38
CA ILE A 858 21.27 41.56 -15.40
C ILE A 858 20.10 41.97 -14.52
N LYS A 859 18.91 42.07 -15.11
CA LYS A 859 17.65 42.32 -14.40
C LYS A 859 16.72 41.14 -14.54
N THR A 860 16.31 40.53 -13.43
CA THR A 860 15.39 39.38 -13.40
C THR A 860 14.03 39.77 -12.81
N TRP A 861 12.97 39.04 -13.19
CA TRP A 861 11.66 39.17 -12.56
C TRP A 861 10.87 37.85 -12.59
N SER A 862 9.94 37.74 -11.64
CA SER A 862 8.95 36.68 -11.55
C SER A 862 7.64 37.21 -10.98
N ASN A 863 6.66 37.43 -11.85
CA ASN A 863 5.32 37.91 -11.48
C ASN A 863 4.41 36.81 -10.89
N VAL A 864 5.01 35.81 -10.24
CA VAL A 864 4.33 34.73 -9.52
C VAL A 864 5.04 34.49 -8.18
N PRO A 865 4.30 34.21 -7.09
CA PRO A 865 4.93 33.96 -5.79
C PRO A 865 6.01 32.87 -5.86
N ARG A 866 7.15 33.10 -5.21
CA ARG A 866 8.17 32.04 -5.00
C ARG A 866 7.51 30.89 -4.23
N GLY A 867 7.86 29.65 -4.54
CA GLY A 867 7.24 28.47 -3.91
C GLY A 867 5.78 28.22 -4.32
N SER A 868 5.34 28.80 -5.44
CA SER A 868 4.02 28.58 -6.05
C SER A 868 3.83 27.18 -6.64
N GLY A 869 4.90 26.40 -6.81
CA GLY A 869 4.85 25.09 -7.44
C GLY A 869 4.85 25.11 -8.97
N LEU A 870 4.88 26.29 -9.61
CA LEU A 870 4.84 26.50 -11.08
C LEU A 870 6.20 26.40 -11.80
N GLY A 871 7.24 25.92 -11.13
CA GLY A 871 8.59 25.77 -11.69
C GLY A 871 9.37 27.08 -11.82
N THR A 872 8.96 28.08 -11.06
CA THR A 872 9.42 29.48 -11.17
C THR A 872 10.94 29.63 -11.17
N SER A 873 11.63 28.96 -10.24
CA SER A 873 13.08 29.10 -10.09
C SER A 873 13.83 28.52 -11.29
N SER A 874 13.49 27.30 -11.73
CA SER A 874 14.16 26.62 -12.85
C SER A 874 13.86 27.31 -14.18
N ILE A 875 12.65 27.84 -14.35
CA ILE A 875 12.27 28.63 -15.53
C ILE A 875 13.02 29.97 -15.54
N LEU A 876 13.18 30.62 -14.38
CA LEU A 876 13.99 31.84 -14.29
C LEU A 876 15.47 31.54 -14.60
N ALA A 877 16.01 30.43 -14.10
CA ALA A 877 17.36 29.97 -14.45
C ALA A 877 17.48 29.74 -15.96
N ALA A 878 16.48 29.11 -16.59
CA ALA A 878 16.45 28.92 -18.04
C ALA A 878 16.44 30.25 -18.81
N ALA A 879 15.68 31.25 -18.34
CA ALA A 879 15.66 32.58 -18.95
C ALA A 879 17.03 33.27 -18.86
N VAL A 880 17.67 33.22 -17.69
CA VAL A 880 19.01 33.81 -17.46
C VAL A 880 20.07 33.11 -18.29
N VAL A 881 20.14 31.78 -18.25
CA VAL A 881 21.10 30.98 -19.04
C VAL A 881 20.92 31.23 -20.53
N LYS A 882 19.68 31.21 -21.04
CA LYS A 882 19.38 31.50 -22.45
C LYS A 882 19.78 32.92 -22.84
N GLY A 883 19.53 33.90 -21.96
CA GLY A 883 19.95 35.29 -22.18
C GLY A 883 21.47 35.46 -22.21
N LEU A 884 22.19 34.78 -21.32
CA LEU A 884 23.66 34.80 -21.27
C LEU A 884 24.28 34.16 -22.51
N LEU A 885 23.76 32.99 -22.94
CA LEU A 885 24.23 32.35 -24.17
C LEU A 885 23.97 33.21 -25.39
N ARG A 886 22.81 33.88 -25.46
CA ARG A 886 22.49 34.81 -26.55
C ARG A 886 23.38 36.05 -26.56
N ILE A 887 23.77 36.59 -25.40
CA ILE A 887 24.67 37.76 -25.35
C ILE A 887 26.12 37.39 -25.68
N SER A 888 26.53 36.17 -25.35
CA SER A 888 27.88 35.64 -25.58
C SER A 888 28.05 34.85 -26.88
N ASP A 889 27.04 34.85 -27.77
CA ASP A 889 27.02 34.08 -29.02
C ASP A 889 27.27 32.54 -28.82
N GLY A 890 26.78 31.99 -27.70
CA GLY A 890 26.81 30.56 -27.38
C GLY A 890 25.60 29.77 -27.91
N ASP A 891 25.56 28.46 -27.65
CA ASP A 891 24.45 27.58 -28.07
C ASP A 891 23.18 27.81 -27.22
N GLU A 892 22.25 28.62 -27.74
CA GLU A 892 20.97 28.93 -27.09
C GLU A 892 19.85 27.89 -27.31
N SER A 893 20.17 26.70 -27.83
CA SER A 893 19.19 25.64 -28.04
C SER A 893 18.50 25.26 -26.72
N ASN A 894 17.19 24.97 -26.79
CA ASN A 894 16.42 24.60 -25.61
C ASN A 894 16.99 23.34 -24.94
N GLU A 895 17.59 22.42 -25.70
CA GLU A 895 18.27 21.24 -25.17
C GLU A 895 19.50 21.61 -24.33
N ASN A 896 20.38 22.48 -24.85
CA ASN A 896 21.56 22.91 -24.12
C ASN A 896 21.19 23.73 -22.87
N VAL A 897 20.25 24.66 -22.98
CA VAL A 897 19.76 25.44 -21.83
C VAL A 897 19.20 24.52 -20.75
N ALA A 898 18.38 23.53 -21.11
CA ALA A 898 17.79 22.61 -20.14
C ALA A 898 18.86 21.77 -19.39
N ARG A 899 19.91 21.34 -20.11
CA ARG A 899 21.07 20.64 -19.53
C ARG A 899 21.82 21.55 -18.55
N LEU A 900 22.17 22.77 -18.95
CA LEU A 900 22.88 23.72 -18.09
C LEU A 900 22.09 24.07 -16.82
N VAL A 901 20.77 24.22 -16.92
CA VAL A 901 19.91 24.45 -15.76
C VAL A 901 19.94 23.26 -14.78
N LEU A 902 19.95 22.02 -15.29
CA LEU A 902 20.03 20.84 -14.41
C LEU A 902 21.35 20.81 -13.62
N VAL A 903 22.48 21.20 -14.24
CA VAL A 903 23.78 21.35 -13.54
C VAL A 903 23.72 22.49 -12.53
N LEU A 904 23.15 23.62 -12.93
CA LEU A 904 23.02 24.82 -12.11
C LEU A 904 22.26 24.53 -10.81
N GLU A 905 21.18 23.75 -10.86
CA GLU A 905 20.40 23.40 -9.68
C GLU A 905 21.14 22.50 -8.69
N GLN A 906 22.05 21.64 -9.17
CA GLN A 906 22.93 20.86 -8.31
C GLN A 906 23.97 21.75 -7.62
N LEU A 907 24.56 22.72 -8.35
CA LEU A 907 25.49 23.69 -7.77
C LEU A 907 24.83 24.60 -6.73
N MET A 908 23.55 24.93 -6.92
CA MET A 908 22.76 25.68 -5.94
C MET A 908 22.36 24.86 -4.72
N GLY A 909 22.53 23.54 -4.74
CA GLY A 909 22.05 22.64 -3.69
C GLY A 909 20.53 22.51 -3.63
N THR A 910 19.80 22.93 -4.67
CA THR A 910 18.33 22.75 -4.74
C THR A 910 17.94 21.40 -5.30
N GLY A 911 18.79 20.79 -6.13
CA GLY A 911 18.70 19.37 -6.51
C GLY A 911 17.49 18.98 -7.38
N GLY A 912 16.88 19.91 -8.11
CA GLY A 912 15.65 19.68 -8.88
C GLY A 912 15.82 18.74 -10.09
N GLY A 913 14.68 18.35 -10.66
CA GLY A 913 14.59 17.53 -11.86
C GLY A 913 14.61 18.35 -13.16
N TRP A 914 14.36 17.70 -14.30
CA TRP A 914 14.39 18.37 -15.61
C TRP A 914 13.04 18.94 -16.07
N GLN A 915 11.93 18.64 -15.38
CA GLN A 915 10.60 18.96 -15.91
C GLN A 915 10.29 20.46 -15.99
N ASP A 916 10.84 21.27 -15.08
CA ASP A 916 10.45 22.67 -14.89
C ASP A 916 10.99 23.54 -16.03
N GLN A 917 12.28 23.43 -16.31
CA GLN A 917 12.95 24.10 -17.42
C GLN A 917 12.42 23.62 -18.78
N ILE A 918 12.17 22.32 -18.95
CA ILE A 918 11.52 21.82 -20.17
C ILE A 918 10.12 22.42 -20.29
N GLY A 919 9.38 22.43 -19.17
CA GLY A 919 8.05 23.00 -19.02
C GLY A 919 7.93 24.44 -19.53
N GLY A 920 8.89 25.30 -19.19
CA GLY A 920 8.92 26.71 -19.62
C GLY A 920 9.58 26.96 -20.98
N LEU A 921 10.54 26.14 -21.41
CA LEU A 921 11.28 26.36 -22.67
C LEU A 921 10.52 25.93 -23.92
N TYR A 922 9.69 24.89 -23.81
CA TYR A 922 8.91 24.36 -24.94
C TYR A 922 7.43 24.77 -24.80
N PRO A 923 6.80 25.31 -25.84
CA PRO A 923 5.40 25.74 -25.80
C PRO A 923 4.43 24.54 -25.73
N GLY A 924 3.16 24.85 -25.48
CA GLY A 924 2.04 23.93 -25.60
C GLY A 924 1.99 22.81 -24.56
N ILE A 925 1.17 21.81 -24.88
CA ILE A 925 1.12 20.53 -24.15
C ILE A 925 2.23 19.63 -24.70
N LYS A 926 2.98 18.99 -23.82
CA LYS A 926 4.10 18.14 -24.22
C LYS A 926 4.29 16.96 -23.29
N PHE A 927 4.73 15.87 -23.90
CA PHE A 927 5.17 14.67 -23.21
C PHE A 927 6.68 14.57 -23.35
N THR A 928 7.38 14.51 -22.23
CA THR A 928 8.84 14.39 -22.23
C THR A 928 9.24 13.05 -21.62
N ALA A 929 10.10 12.32 -22.34
CA ALA A 929 10.70 11.07 -21.87
C ALA A 929 12.21 11.23 -21.66
N SER A 930 12.75 10.67 -20.59
CA SER A 930 14.20 10.56 -20.38
C SER A 930 14.70 9.15 -20.69
N PHE A 931 15.91 9.09 -21.25
CA PHE A 931 16.66 7.85 -21.44
C PHE A 931 17.85 7.86 -20.48
N PRO A 932 17.88 6.93 -19.51
CA PRO A 932 18.92 6.89 -18.49
C PRO A 932 20.30 6.65 -19.12
N GLY A 933 21.33 7.20 -18.49
CA GLY A 933 22.72 7.05 -18.93
C GLY A 933 23.55 8.34 -18.80
N VAL A 934 24.81 8.22 -19.25
CA VAL A 934 25.77 9.32 -19.34
C VAL A 934 26.18 9.44 -20.81
N PRO A 935 25.67 10.43 -21.58
CA PRO A 935 24.80 11.51 -21.12
C PRO A 935 23.34 11.12 -20.90
N LEU A 936 22.66 11.85 -20.01
CA LEU A 936 21.20 11.84 -19.88
C LEU A 936 20.60 12.44 -21.16
N ARG A 937 19.71 11.70 -21.82
CA ARG A 937 19.04 12.17 -23.05
C ARG A 937 17.57 12.42 -22.79
N LEU A 938 17.06 13.56 -23.24
CA LEU A 938 15.66 13.95 -23.12
C LEU A 938 15.03 14.00 -24.51
N GLN A 939 13.84 13.44 -24.64
CA GLN A 939 13.03 13.52 -25.85
C GLN A 939 11.73 14.25 -25.51
N VAL A 940 11.56 15.45 -26.06
CA VAL A 940 10.35 16.25 -25.91
C VAL A 940 9.44 15.99 -27.11
N ILE A 941 8.23 15.51 -26.85
CA ILE A 941 7.22 15.19 -27.87
C ILE A 941 6.07 16.18 -27.69
N PRO A 942 5.95 17.23 -28.53
CA PRO A 942 4.82 18.15 -28.47
C PRO A 942 3.52 17.43 -28.86
N LEU A 943 2.43 17.75 -28.16
CA LEU A 943 1.09 17.29 -28.51
C LEU A 943 0.41 18.37 -29.35
N MET A 944 0.06 18.02 -30.60
CA MET A 944 -0.74 18.88 -31.47
C MET A 944 -2.19 18.91 -30.97
N ALA A 945 -2.47 19.83 -30.04
CA ALA A 945 -3.80 19.95 -29.43
C ALA A 945 -4.83 20.46 -30.46
N SER A 946 -5.94 19.73 -30.61
CA SER A 946 -7.05 20.18 -31.44
C SER A 946 -7.73 21.40 -30.82
N SER A 947 -8.36 22.25 -31.65
CA SER A 947 -9.14 23.40 -31.14
C SER A 947 -10.23 22.98 -30.15
N LYS A 948 -10.82 21.79 -30.35
CA LYS A 948 -11.77 21.18 -29.42
C LYS A 948 -11.13 20.90 -28.06
N LEU A 949 -9.97 20.25 -28.03
CA LEU A 949 -9.28 19.94 -26.77
C LEU A 949 -8.89 21.22 -26.01
N ILE A 950 -8.37 22.21 -26.73
CA ILE A 950 -8.00 23.51 -26.15
C ILE A 950 -9.23 24.16 -25.51
N SER A 951 -10.36 24.19 -26.22
CA SER A 951 -11.62 24.73 -25.69
C SER A 951 -12.13 23.96 -24.48
N GLU A 952 -12.10 22.63 -24.49
CA GLU A 952 -12.51 21.79 -23.36
C GLU A 952 -11.67 22.09 -22.12
N LEU A 953 -10.35 22.12 -22.26
CA LEU A 953 -9.44 22.43 -21.16
C LEU A 953 -9.67 23.85 -20.62
N GLN A 954 -9.76 24.86 -21.49
CA GLN A 954 -9.95 26.25 -21.05
C GLN A 954 -11.31 26.48 -20.35
N GLN A 955 -12.34 25.71 -20.69
CA GLN A 955 -13.66 25.83 -20.06
C GLN A 955 -13.78 25.06 -18.75
N ARG A 956 -13.00 23.98 -18.56
CA ARG A 956 -13.16 23.04 -17.44
C ARG A 956 -12.01 23.08 -16.43
N LEU A 957 -10.80 23.45 -16.83
CA LEU A 957 -9.62 23.46 -15.96
C LEU A 957 -9.44 24.82 -15.28
N LEU A 958 -9.56 24.82 -13.96
CA LEU A 958 -9.33 25.97 -13.10
C LEU A 958 -7.90 25.93 -12.55
N VAL A 959 -7.20 27.05 -12.63
CA VAL A 959 -5.85 27.25 -12.06
C VAL A 959 -5.98 28.13 -10.83
N VAL A 960 -5.79 27.55 -9.65
CA VAL A 960 -6.13 28.17 -8.36
C VAL A 960 -4.90 28.26 -7.49
N PHE A 961 -4.54 29.46 -7.04
CA PHE A 961 -3.54 29.63 -5.99
C PHE A 961 -4.21 29.45 -4.62
N THR A 962 -3.67 28.55 -3.80
CA THR A 962 -4.24 28.18 -2.49
C THR A 962 -3.99 29.21 -1.38
N GLY A 963 -3.19 30.25 -1.64
CA GLY A 963 -2.79 31.24 -0.62
C GLY A 963 -1.64 30.77 0.29
N GLN A 964 -1.30 29.49 0.26
CA GLN A 964 -0.18 28.90 1.00
C GLN A 964 1.06 28.77 0.09
N VAL A 965 2.25 28.90 0.65
CA VAL A 965 3.53 28.74 -0.07
C VAL A 965 4.41 27.77 0.71
N ARG A 966 5.05 26.83 0.01
CA ARG A 966 6.02 25.90 0.60
C ARG A 966 7.25 25.77 -0.29
N LEU A 967 8.44 25.76 0.32
CA LEU A 967 9.69 25.47 -0.37
C LEU A 967 9.88 23.96 -0.54
N ALA A 968 10.25 23.53 -1.75
CA ALA A 968 10.36 22.11 -2.11
C ALA A 968 11.59 21.37 -1.53
N HIS A 969 12.62 22.08 -1.04
CA HIS A 969 13.93 21.46 -0.73
C HIS A 969 13.85 20.33 0.31
N GLN A 970 13.04 20.50 1.37
CA GLN A 970 12.88 19.49 2.41
C GLN A 970 12.13 18.24 1.93
N VAL A 971 11.32 18.36 0.87
CA VAL A 971 10.56 17.24 0.29
C VAL A 971 11.48 16.41 -0.59
N LEU A 972 12.28 17.06 -1.43
CA LEU A 972 13.24 16.43 -2.32
C LEU A 972 14.18 15.50 -1.55
N GLN A 973 14.76 15.99 -0.45
CA GLN A 973 15.70 15.22 0.35
C GLN A 973 15.08 13.90 0.85
N LYS A 974 13.85 13.97 1.38
CA LYS A 974 13.13 12.80 1.88
C LYS A 974 12.81 11.78 0.79
N VAL A 975 12.32 12.24 -0.36
CA VAL A 975 11.94 11.36 -1.48
C VAL A 975 13.18 10.70 -2.08
N VAL A 976 14.26 11.44 -2.29
CA VAL A 976 15.51 10.92 -2.85
C VAL A 976 16.19 9.94 -1.88
N THR A 977 16.23 10.20 -0.57
CA THR A 977 16.73 9.22 0.42
C THR A 977 15.93 7.91 0.36
N ARG A 978 14.60 7.98 0.32
CA ARG A 978 13.76 6.78 0.17
C ARG A 978 14.02 6.05 -1.15
N TYR A 979 14.26 6.78 -2.24
CA TYR A 979 14.64 6.18 -3.53
C TYR A 979 15.99 5.45 -3.45
N LEU A 980 16.99 6.08 -2.83
CA LEU A 980 18.33 5.50 -2.66
C LEU A 980 18.27 4.24 -1.79
N ARG A 981 17.43 4.21 -0.76
CA ARG A 981 17.14 3.01 0.05
C ARG A 981 16.43 1.89 -0.73
N ARG A 982 15.88 2.21 -1.90
CA ARG A 982 14.99 1.33 -2.68
C ARG A 982 13.69 1.02 -1.94
N ASP A 983 13.12 2.00 -1.23
CA ASP A 983 11.76 1.89 -0.68
C ASP A 983 10.80 1.45 -1.80
N ASN A 984 10.29 0.22 -1.68
CA ASN A 984 9.60 -0.45 -2.77
C ASN A 984 8.32 0.27 -3.18
N LEU A 985 7.58 0.79 -2.19
CA LEU A 985 6.38 1.56 -2.44
C LEU A 985 6.73 2.81 -3.24
N LEU A 986 7.71 3.59 -2.78
CA LEU A 986 8.11 4.80 -3.50
C LEU A 986 8.58 4.49 -4.92
N VAL A 987 9.36 3.42 -5.11
CA VAL A 987 9.80 2.99 -6.43
C VAL A 987 8.61 2.61 -7.31
N SER A 988 7.63 1.87 -6.79
CA SER A 988 6.40 1.51 -7.52
C SER A 988 5.59 2.77 -7.88
N SER A 989 5.41 3.70 -6.94
CA SER A 989 4.67 4.95 -7.18
C SER A 989 5.30 5.80 -8.29
N ILE A 990 6.63 5.94 -8.33
CA ILE A 990 7.30 6.70 -9.41
C ILE A 990 7.20 5.98 -10.75
N LYS A 991 7.29 4.64 -10.81
CA LYS A 991 7.02 3.89 -12.06
C LYS A 991 5.61 4.17 -12.55
N ARG A 992 4.63 4.09 -11.65
CA ARG A 992 3.23 4.32 -11.98
C ARG A 992 2.98 5.74 -12.46
N LEU A 993 3.62 6.75 -11.86
CA LEU A 993 3.56 8.14 -12.34
C LEU A 993 4.09 8.26 -13.78
N ALA A 994 5.20 7.60 -14.11
CA ALA A 994 5.76 7.61 -15.46
C ALA A 994 4.87 6.87 -16.48
N GLU A 995 4.22 5.78 -16.08
CA GLU A 995 3.23 5.07 -16.89
C GLU A 995 1.98 5.93 -17.13
N LEU A 996 1.43 6.54 -16.07
CA LEU A 996 0.29 7.44 -16.15
C LEU A 996 0.54 8.63 -17.05
N ALA A 997 1.78 9.13 -17.16
CA ALA A 997 2.13 10.15 -18.14
C ALA A 997 1.96 9.69 -19.58
N LYS A 998 2.22 8.41 -19.88
CA LYS A 998 1.97 7.82 -21.21
C LYS A 998 0.48 7.66 -21.47
N VAL A 999 -0.26 7.15 -20.48
CA VAL A 999 -1.73 7.02 -20.55
C VAL A 999 -2.38 8.40 -20.73
N GLY A 1000 -1.95 9.40 -19.97
CA GLY A 1000 -2.49 10.76 -20.05
C GLY A 1000 -2.22 11.43 -21.40
N ARG A 1001 -1.07 11.12 -22.03
CA ARG A 1001 -0.79 11.54 -23.40
C ARG A 1001 -1.82 10.96 -24.37
N GLU A 1002 -2.12 9.66 -24.25
CA GLU A 1002 -3.11 8.98 -25.10
C GLU A 1002 -4.52 9.54 -24.87
N ALA A 1003 -4.93 9.75 -23.62
CA ALA A 1003 -6.20 10.37 -23.25
C ALA A 1003 -6.38 11.75 -23.89
N LEU A 1004 -5.36 12.62 -23.78
CA LEU A 1004 -5.36 13.94 -24.41
C LEU A 1004 -5.41 13.86 -25.95
N MET A 1005 -4.67 12.94 -26.56
CA MET A 1005 -4.71 12.72 -28.02
C MET A 1005 -6.11 12.28 -28.50
N ASN A 1006 -6.84 11.54 -27.67
CA ASN A 1006 -8.22 11.10 -27.94
C ASN A 1006 -9.28 12.14 -27.52
N CYS A 1007 -8.87 13.29 -26.97
CA CYS A 1007 -9.75 14.29 -26.36
C CYS A 1007 -10.63 13.73 -25.22
N ASP A 1008 -10.15 12.72 -24.49
CA ASP A 1008 -10.80 12.18 -23.29
C ASP A 1008 -10.30 12.94 -22.05
N VAL A 1009 -10.98 14.04 -21.73
CA VAL A 1009 -10.63 14.92 -20.60
C VAL A 1009 -11.07 14.33 -19.27
N ASP A 1010 -12.06 13.44 -19.26
CA ASP A 1010 -12.51 12.78 -18.03
C ASP A 1010 -11.47 11.75 -17.57
N GLU A 1011 -10.90 10.99 -18.50
CA GLU A 1011 -9.78 10.07 -18.21
C GLU A 1011 -8.54 10.83 -17.69
N LEU A 1012 -8.27 12.04 -18.21
CA LEU A 1012 -7.23 12.90 -17.64
C LEU A 1012 -7.53 13.27 -16.17
N GLY A 1013 -8.80 13.50 -15.83
CA GLY A 1013 -9.24 13.74 -14.45
C GLY A 1013 -8.93 12.57 -13.53
N ASP A 1014 -9.29 11.35 -13.94
CA ASP A 1014 -8.98 10.12 -13.20
C ASP A 1014 -7.46 9.95 -12.99
N ILE A 1015 -6.66 10.24 -14.03
CA ILE A 1015 -5.20 10.21 -13.96
C ILE A 1015 -4.66 11.26 -12.98
N MET A 1016 -5.23 12.45 -12.95
CA MET A 1016 -4.84 13.50 -11.99
C MET A 1016 -5.11 13.08 -10.55
N LEU A 1017 -6.25 12.41 -10.28
CA LEU A 1017 -6.58 11.87 -8.96
C LEU A 1017 -5.61 10.76 -8.55
N GLU A 1018 -5.30 9.83 -9.47
CA GLU A 1018 -4.32 8.78 -9.19
C GLU A 1018 -2.92 9.38 -8.96
N ALA A 1019 -2.49 10.34 -9.77
CA ALA A 1019 -1.22 11.04 -9.60
C ALA A 1019 -1.15 11.78 -8.25
N TRP A 1020 -2.23 12.43 -7.83
CA TRP A 1020 -2.32 13.10 -6.54
C TRP A 1020 -2.16 12.13 -5.37
N ARG A 1021 -2.86 10.99 -5.43
CA ARG A 1021 -2.73 9.89 -4.47
C ARG A 1021 -1.29 9.41 -4.35
N LEU A 1022 -0.64 9.17 -5.50
CA LEU A 1022 0.76 8.74 -5.56
C LEU A 1022 1.71 9.81 -5.00
N HIS A 1023 1.49 11.11 -5.25
CA HIS A 1023 2.29 12.17 -4.64
C HIS A 1023 2.20 12.15 -3.10
N GLN A 1024 1.01 11.88 -2.55
CA GLN A 1024 0.83 11.71 -1.11
C GLN A 1024 1.49 10.42 -0.57
N GLU A 1025 1.73 9.39 -1.38
CA GLU A 1025 2.57 8.23 -1.03
C GLU A 1025 4.07 8.57 -0.96
N LEU A 1026 4.53 9.45 -1.86
CA LEU A 1026 5.91 9.92 -1.93
C LEU A 1026 6.24 10.83 -0.74
N ASP A 1027 5.42 11.86 -0.52
CA ASP A 1027 5.47 12.74 0.64
C ASP A 1027 4.06 13.01 1.17
N PRO A 1028 3.67 12.45 2.33
CA PRO A 1028 2.38 12.77 2.94
C PRO A 1028 2.22 14.26 3.24
N TYR A 1029 3.29 15.02 3.45
CA TYR A 1029 3.22 16.47 3.69
C TYR A 1029 3.00 17.28 2.41
N CYS A 1030 2.95 16.66 1.23
CA CYS A 1030 2.55 17.34 0.00
C CYS A 1030 1.08 17.82 0.06
N SER A 1031 0.30 17.38 1.05
CA SER A 1031 -1.00 17.95 1.40
C SER A 1031 -1.10 18.29 2.88
N ASN A 1032 -2.13 19.04 3.24
CA ASN A 1032 -2.45 19.45 4.59
C ASN A 1032 -3.97 19.60 4.75
N GLU A 1033 -4.45 19.81 5.97
CA GLU A 1033 -5.88 19.92 6.25
C GLU A 1033 -6.59 20.99 5.39
N PHE A 1034 -5.95 22.13 5.15
CA PHE A 1034 -6.50 23.20 4.33
C PHE A 1034 -6.70 22.76 2.87
N VAL A 1035 -5.69 22.12 2.28
CA VAL A 1035 -5.76 21.56 0.92
C VAL A 1035 -6.77 20.43 0.83
N ASP A 1036 -6.77 19.52 1.82
CA ASP A 1036 -7.71 18.39 1.87
C ASP A 1036 -9.17 18.90 1.94
N ARG A 1037 -9.45 20.00 2.65
CA ARG A 1037 -10.78 20.66 2.65
C ARG A 1037 -11.16 21.27 1.30
N ILE A 1038 -10.22 21.94 0.61
CA ILE A 1038 -10.48 22.48 -0.74
C ILE A 1038 -10.89 21.35 -1.69
N PHE A 1039 -10.14 20.24 -1.67
CA PHE A 1039 -10.43 19.11 -2.54
C PHE A 1039 -11.72 18.38 -2.16
N ALA A 1040 -12.03 18.23 -0.87
CA ALA A 1040 -13.30 17.67 -0.43
C ALA A 1040 -14.52 18.49 -0.92
N ILE A 1041 -14.43 19.82 -0.95
CA ILE A 1041 -15.49 20.70 -1.49
C ILE A 1041 -15.53 20.64 -3.02
N SER A 1042 -14.38 20.43 -3.66
CA SER A 1042 -14.25 20.37 -5.13
C SER A 1042 -14.70 19.03 -5.72
N ASP A 1043 -14.60 17.94 -4.97
CA ASP A 1043 -14.85 16.56 -5.41
C ASP A 1043 -16.22 16.35 -6.11
N PRO A 1044 -17.35 16.91 -5.62
CA PRO A 1044 -18.63 16.78 -6.32
C PRO A 1044 -18.67 17.46 -7.70
N TYR A 1045 -17.83 18.47 -7.93
CA TYR A 1045 -17.81 19.30 -9.15
C TYR A 1045 -16.71 18.91 -10.14
N CYS A 1046 -15.68 18.20 -9.67
CA CYS A 1046 -14.50 17.83 -10.45
C CYS A 1046 -14.54 16.38 -10.91
N CYS A 1047 -13.93 16.11 -12.06
CA CYS A 1047 -13.49 14.75 -12.44
C CYS A 1047 -12.03 14.50 -12.05
N GLY A 1048 -11.25 15.54 -11.74
CA GLY A 1048 -9.95 15.37 -11.12
C GLY A 1048 -9.33 16.65 -10.58
N TYR A 1049 -8.39 16.51 -9.66
CA TYR A 1049 -7.68 17.63 -9.06
C TYR A 1049 -6.32 17.19 -8.49
N LYS A 1050 -5.38 18.13 -8.39
CA LYS A 1050 -4.08 17.95 -7.73
C LYS A 1050 -3.39 19.28 -7.45
N LEU A 1051 -2.44 19.31 -6.53
CA LEU A 1051 -1.46 20.40 -6.49
C LEU A 1051 -0.42 20.25 -7.61
N VAL A 1052 0.17 21.37 -8.01
CA VAL A 1052 1.25 21.48 -8.98
C VAL A 1052 2.61 21.47 -8.25
N GLY A 1053 3.61 20.77 -8.80
CA GLY A 1053 4.93 20.65 -8.20
C GLY A 1053 4.98 19.82 -6.91
N ALA A 1054 5.88 20.19 -5.98
CA ALA A 1054 6.19 19.39 -4.77
C ALA A 1054 5.07 19.34 -3.70
N GLY A 1055 4.07 20.22 -3.79
CA GLY A 1055 2.91 20.26 -2.89
C GLY A 1055 3.13 21.00 -1.56
N GLY A 1056 2.14 20.89 -0.67
CA GLY A 1056 2.04 21.52 0.65
C GLY A 1056 1.53 22.96 0.62
N GLY A 1057 1.10 23.44 -0.55
CA GLY A 1057 0.67 24.79 -0.86
C GLY A 1057 0.87 25.07 -2.36
N GLY A 1058 0.76 26.34 -2.76
CA GLY A 1058 0.98 26.77 -4.14
C GLY A 1058 -0.27 26.68 -4.99
N PHE A 1059 -0.09 26.34 -6.27
CA PHE A 1059 -1.18 26.21 -7.22
C PHE A 1059 -1.81 24.81 -7.21
N ALA A 1060 -3.12 24.77 -7.36
CA ALA A 1060 -3.93 23.60 -7.61
C ALA A 1060 -4.52 23.67 -9.02
N LEU A 1061 -4.64 22.49 -9.64
CA LEU A 1061 -5.43 22.26 -10.84
C LEU A 1061 -6.74 21.60 -10.42
N LEU A 1062 -7.87 22.21 -10.77
CA LEU A 1062 -9.21 21.63 -10.56
C LEU A 1062 -9.85 21.43 -11.93
N LEU A 1063 -10.03 20.18 -12.35
CA LEU A 1063 -10.67 19.82 -13.61
C LEU A 1063 -12.15 19.52 -13.36
N ALA A 1064 -13.02 20.46 -13.72
CA ALA A 1064 -14.46 20.34 -13.56
C ALA A 1064 -15.06 19.27 -14.48
N LYS A 1065 -16.17 18.65 -14.05
CA LYS A 1065 -16.96 17.69 -14.87
C LYS A 1065 -17.47 18.31 -16.17
N ASP A 1066 -17.82 19.60 -16.11
CA ASP A 1066 -18.23 20.40 -17.25
C ASP A 1066 -18.02 21.90 -16.96
N ALA A 1067 -18.28 22.75 -17.95
CA ALA A 1067 -18.10 24.21 -17.84
C ALA A 1067 -19.05 24.87 -16.83
N HIS A 1068 -20.21 24.27 -16.55
CA HIS A 1068 -21.16 24.80 -15.56
C HIS A 1068 -20.66 24.52 -14.14
N SER A 1069 -20.27 23.26 -13.88
CA SER A 1069 -19.65 22.82 -12.64
C SER A 1069 -18.41 23.64 -12.29
N GLY A 1070 -17.59 23.99 -13.29
CA GLY A 1070 -16.41 24.83 -13.08
C GLY A 1070 -16.75 26.26 -12.63
N LYS A 1071 -17.83 26.85 -13.17
CA LYS A 1071 -18.30 28.18 -12.74
C LYS A 1071 -18.89 28.16 -11.34
N GLU A 1072 -19.69 27.14 -11.02
CA GLU A 1072 -20.28 26.97 -9.69
C GLU A 1072 -19.20 26.76 -8.63
N LEU A 1073 -18.22 25.88 -8.91
CA LEU A 1073 -17.10 25.63 -8.02
C LEU A 1073 -16.28 26.90 -7.75
N LYS A 1074 -16.00 27.68 -8.81
CA LYS A 1074 -15.30 28.96 -8.67
C LYS A 1074 -16.05 29.90 -7.72
N HIS A 1075 -17.35 30.09 -7.92
CA HIS A 1075 -18.18 30.94 -7.07
C HIS A 1075 -18.18 30.46 -5.62
N LYS A 1076 -18.37 29.15 -5.41
CA LYS A 1076 -18.43 28.54 -4.07
C LYS A 1076 -17.13 28.73 -3.28
N LEU A 1077 -15.98 28.60 -3.94
CA LEU A 1077 -14.67 28.80 -3.32
C LEU A 1077 -14.33 30.29 -3.10
N GLU A 1078 -14.84 31.21 -3.92
CA GLU A 1078 -14.66 32.66 -3.75
C GLU A 1078 -15.57 33.26 -2.65
N GLU A 1079 -16.77 32.72 -2.46
CA GLU A 1079 -17.72 33.18 -1.42
C GLU A 1079 -17.38 32.68 -0.01
N ASP A 1080 -16.80 31.48 0.08
CA ASP A 1080 -16.46 30.89 1.37
C ASP A 1080 -15.23 31.57 1.97
N SER A 1081 -15.49 32.52 2.89
CA SER A 1081 -14.47 33.28 3.62
C SER A 1081 -13.45 32.43 4.39
N SER A 1082 -13.68 31.13 4.58
CA SER A 1082 -12.70 30.22 5.18
C SER A 1082 -11.54 29.87 4.24
N PHE A 1083 -11.68 30.12 2.93
CA PHE A 1083 -10.66 29.90 1.92
C PHE A 1083 -10.09 31.22 1.37
N ASN A 1084 -8.78 31.40 1.51
CA ASN A 1084 -8.06 32.52 0.88
C ASN A 1084 -7.45 32.08 -0.46
N VAL A 1085 -8.32 31.72 -1.40
CA VAL A 1085 -7.90 31.24 -2.73
C VAL A 1085 -7.96 32.35 -3.78
N LYS A 1086 -7.11 32.25 -4.81
CA LYS A 1086 -7.13 33.16 -5.96
C LYS A 1086 -7.14 32.38 -7.27
N PHE A 1087 -8.15 32.62 -8.10
CA PHE A 1087 -8.23 32.08 -9.45
C PHE A 1087 -7.43 32.94 -10.42
N TYR A 1088 -6.72 32.29 -11.34
CA TYR A 1088 -5.95 32.98 -12.39
C TYR A 1088 -6.58 32.72 -13.76
N SER A 1089 -6.67 33.79 -14.55
CA SER A 1089 -6.93 33.68 -15.99
C SER A 1089 -5.68 33.11 -16.66
N TRP A 1090 -5.84 32.09 -17.50
CA TRP A 1090 -4.73 31.39 -18.12
C TRP A 1090 -5.03 31.03 -19.58
N ASN A 1091 -3.98 30.93 -20.40
CA ASN A 1091 -4.05 30.43 -21.76
C ASN A 1091 -2.88 29.49 -22.04
N ILE A 1092 -3.09 28.49 -22.90
CA ILE A 1092 -2.00 27.65 -23.40
C ILE A 1092 -1.05 28.54 -24.20
N HIS A 1093 0.23 28.54 -23.85
CA HIS A 1093 1.24 29.26 -24.60
C HIS A 1093 1.62 28.44 -25.83
N LEU A 1094 1.20 28.87 -27.02
CA LEU A 1094 1.59 28.27 -28.30
C LEU A 1094 2.63 29.19 -28.96
N GLU A 1095 3.60 28.61 -29.68
CA GLU A 1095 4.46 29.40 -30.57
C GLU A 1095 3.59 29.95 -31.71
N ASN A 1096 3.71 31.25 -31.98
CA ASN A 1096 3.06 31.92 -33.11
C ASN A 1096 3.77 31.61 -34.43
#